data_AF-A0A935K0L2-F1
#
_entry.id   AF-A0A935K0L2-F1
#
_cell.length_a   1.000
_cell.length_b   1.000
_cell.length_c   1.000
_cell.angle_alpha   90.00
_cell.angle_beta   90.00
_cell.angle_gamma   90.00
#
_symmetry.space_group_name_H-M   'P 1'
#
loop_
_entity.id
_entity.type
_entity.pdbx_description
1 polymer ?
#
loop_
_entity_poly.entity_id
_entity_poly.type
_entity_poly.pdbx_seq_one_letter_code
_entity_poly.pdbx_strand_id
1 'polypeptide(L)'
;MKPIIRPVVSLVLLFVFVSNTIPCGPGYITPLFDTSSAPENPYTDYASGRLGIVKPSFHRSVLIAAYKHIAGNGLNAAEQQAMIEVWKAEIDNKDFADDTIDAAVKAWVERRKEVVGKEEKTPDIYVERSYGGYDFFPNCTKNAFETAAETLSDRTTAHGPSDTNVQNWVRAQDQVFQNCASGKQQPDDTAPGAPDWLQKDRAYQKAAAEFYSLDYESAKKHFAEIAQDTESPWAETADYLVARTLIRQASLSKSKEKAAEYYAAAELRLEGFVSRTGKFTPSSERMLGLVKFRTRPKERVSELAKQISFYAGNENFRQNIIDYTWLLDKFENEVLLAEEKRKLEEQVSKLPPCTAGVTANCRSANTAANTETNTSDTSNSNKKNDEDLEINVFSPTGDKSWTITVKADATDADAVAEAERVIGSKITDEMRKQVREMRQSAYANRFKDNQGPAYEGGYWGEIKFTPTLLPAFLKQDELTDWLYTYQMQGAEAYLYALSKYKATSSELWLMTALSKAEKSSTELPRLIQAANETGRSSPGYPTIAYHTARILLEQNKQADARKIINEMLETGDQIPISARNSFLGLKLKTVESMDEYLTYSLRKPFGFDFDGDVGSVDDIIAEQKKWYDPEYNKEGREAYEKEVEDRYKSERLWQSRMMFDSDTIESFNQLFPTAMLIEVEKSPALPEYLRERFVMSIWVRAYLLKDAATLQKMTPELIKYQPDFEAPLAKASAAKTEAARESALLYFVLKNPILTPYLEDGLGKSDNEQGQWDSNDWWCAPYDTTYDDATSSEVPKPLPKRPPFLTAAQTQTAQSERKKLRDMGDAPKYLAERVMEWAKKSPTDKRVPEALFIVIGANGWTKYGCGNDEDIREEYAKYLKTRYPNSPWTAKLIEEEKGQ
;
A
#
# COMPACT_ATOMS: atom_id res chain seq x y z
N MET A 1 12.74 -30.28 -43.80
CA MET A 1 11.32 -29.95 -43.53
C MET A 1 11.23 -29.53 -42.07
N LYS A 2 11.61 -28.29 -41.78
CA LYS A 2 10.76 -27.13 -41.38
C LYS A 2 9.95 -27.35 -40.09
N PRO A 3 10.26 -26.60 -39.00
CA PRO A 3 9.56 -26.62 -37.72
C PRO A 3 8.37 -25.65 -37.75
N ILE A 4 7.19 -26.14 -37.40
CA ILE A 4 5.97 -25.33 -37.19
C ILE A 4 5.51 -25.57 -35.76
N ILE A 5 6.33 -25.17 -34.78
CA ILE A 5 5.93 -25.16 -33.36
C ILE A 5 6.66 -23.97 -32.73
N ARG A 6 6.23 -22.75 -33.09
CA ARG A 6 6.68 -21.52 -32.42
C ARG A 6 5.73 -20.31 -32.47
N PRO A 7 4.58 -20.28 -33.19
CA PRO A 7 3.68 -19.13 -33.06
C PRO A 7 2.54 -19.32 -32.04
N VAL A 8 2.27 -20.53 -31.55
CA VAL A 8 1.14 -20.78 -30.63
C VAL A 8 1.51 -20.52 -29.16
N VAL A 9 2.78 -20.66 -28.79
CA VAL A 9 3.24 -20.42 -27.40
C VAL A 9 3.36 -18.92 -27.09
N SER A 10 3.63 -18.07 -28.09
CA SER A 10 3.73 -16.62 -27.89
C SER A 10 2.38 -15.90 -27.77
N LEU A 11 1.28 -16.48 -28.28
CA LEU A 11 -0.05 -15.87 -28.17
C LEU A 11 -0.72 -16.14 -26.82
N VAL A 12 -0.40 -17.26 -26.17
CA VAL A 12 -0.90 -17.58 -24.82
C VAL A 12 -0.14 -16.78 -23.76
N LEU A 13 1.16 -16.56 -23.92
CA LEU A 13 1.95 -15.70 -23.01
C LEU A 13 1.57 -14.21 -23.08
N LEU A 14 1.03 -13.74 -24.20
CA LEU A 14 0.57 -12.35 -24.34
C LEU A 14 -0.83 -12.11 -23.76
N PHE A 15 -1.66 -13.15 -23.59
CA PHE A 15 -2.94 -13.03 -22.87
C PHE A 15 -2.77 -13.09 -21.34
N VAL A 16 -1.65 -13.63 -20.85
CA VAL A 16 -1.32 -13.66 -19.40
C VAL A 16 -0.86 -12.29 -18.88
N PHE A 17 -0.42 -11.38 -19.75
CA PHE A 17 0.05 -10.03 -19.37
C PHE A 17 -0.93 -8.87 -19.61
N VAL A 18 -2.16 -9.14 -20.10
CA VAL A 18 -3.15 -8.07 -20.41
C VAL A 18 -4.49 -8.26 -19.70
N SER A 19 -4.67 -9.33 -18.92
CA SER A 19 -5.58 -9.23 -17.78
C SER A 19 -4.91 -8.33 -16.74
N ASN A 20 -5.40 -7.11 -16.57
CA ASN A 20 -5.32 -6.44 -15.27
C ASN A 20 -5.92 -7.42 -14.26
N THR A 21 -5.08 -8.27 -13.67
CA THR A 21 -5.43 -8.98 -12.47
C THR A 21 -5.51 -7.90 -11.41
N ILE A 22 -6.72 -7.38 -11.20
CA ILE A 22 -7.09 -6.93 -9.86
C ILE A 22 -6.65 -8.09 -8.96
N PRO A 23 -5.83 -7.86 -7.93
CA PRO A 23 -5.52 -8.90 -6.96
C PRO A 23 -6.75 -9.20 -6.11
N CYS A 24 -7.89 -9.52 -6.74
CA CYS A 24 -9.02 -10.16 -6.10
C CYS A 24 -8.66 -11.64 -5.91
N GLY A 25 -7.81 -11.91 -4.93
CA GLY A 25 -8.08 -13.06 -4.08
C GLY A 25 -9.28 -12.73 -3.18
N PRO A 26 -9.94 -13.71 -2.56
CA PRO A 26 -10.84 -13.40 -1.46
C PRO A 26 -10.03 -12.66 -0.38
N GLY A 27 -10.38 -11.40 -0.09
CA GLY A 27 -9.81 -10.68 1.04
C GLY A 27 -10.20 -11.39 2.33
N TYR A 28 -9.22 -11.74 3.17
CA TYR A 28 -9.50 -12.33 4.49
C TYR A 28 -9.36 -11.24 5.56
N ILE A 29 -10.36 -11.15 6.45
CA ILE A 29 -10.29 -10.23 7.58
C ILE A 29 -9.20 -10.68 8.55
N THR A 30 -8.15 -9.87 8.69
CA THR A 30 -6.99 -10.18 9.52
C THR A 30 -6.94 -9.27 10.74
N PRO A 31 -6.97 -9.80 11.98
CA PRO A 31 -6.88 -8.98 13.17
C PRO A 31 -5.48 -8.40 13.37
N LEU A 32 -5.40 -7.13 13.73
CA LEU A 32 -4.16 -6.41 13.99
C LEU A 32 -3.96 -6.18 15.48
N PHE A 33 -2.81 -6.61 16.02
CA PHE A 33 -2.50 -6.49 17.46
C PHE A 33 -1.46 -5.45 17.80
N ASP A 34 -0.64 -5.08 16.81
CA ASP A 34 0.45 -4.14 16.99
C ASP A 34 0.63 -3.27 15.73
N THR A 35 1.19 -2.08 15.94
CA THR A 35 1.41 -1.09 14.87
C THR A 35 2.83 -1.17 14.31
N SER A 36 3.02 -1.03 13.01
CA SER A 36 4.36 -1.05 12.39
C SER A 36 4.78 0.32 11.88
N SER A 37 4.08 0.86 10.90
CA SER A 37 4.39 2.12 10.22
C SER A 37 3.47 3.29 10.62
N ALA A 38 2.33 3.01 11.23
CA ALA A 38 1.28 3.98 11.55
C ALA A 38 0.82 3.88 13.01
N PRO A 39 0.23 4.93 13.61
CA PRO A 39 -0.48 4.77 14.88
C PRO A 39 -1.77 3.96 14.69
N GLU A 40 -2.38 3.51 15.79
CA GLU A 40 -3.65 2.78 15.68
C GLU A 40 -4.82 3.70 15.29
N ASN A 41 -5.81 3.14 14.60
CA ASN A 41 -7.06 3.81 14.28
C ASN A 41 -8.01 3.87 15.50
N PRO A 42 -8.79 4.95 15.67
CA PRO A 42 -8.78 6.16 14.86
C PRO A 42 -7.57 7.07 15.17
N TYR A 43 -6.99 7.66 14.12
CA TYR A 43 -5.82 8.54 14.24
C TYR A 43 -6.03 9.80 15.12
N THR A 44 -7.26 10.13 15.49
CA THR A 44 -7.62 11.26 16.38
C THR A 44 -6.93 11.19 17.74
N ASP A 45 -6.72 9.98 18.25
CA ASP A 45 -6.13 9.78 19.57
C ASP A 45 -4.65 10.14 19.55
N TYR A 46 -3.94 9.70 18.51
CA TYR A 46 -2.56 10.06 18.30
C TYR A 46 -2.40 11.57 18.00
N ALA A 47 -3.25 12.13 17.13
CA ALA A 47 -3.24 13.55 16.81
C ALA A 47 -3.46 14.44 18.04
N SER A 48 -4.29 14.01 18.98
CA SER A 48 -4.56 14.72 20.24
C SER A 48 -3.49 14.53 21.33
N GLY A 49 -2.46 13.71 21.09
CA GLY A 49 -1.32 13.52 21.99
C GLY A 49 -1.37 12.25 22.83
N ARG A 50 -2.34 11.36 22.60
CA ARG A 50 -2.37 10.01 23.20
C ARG A 50 -1.49 9.05 22.40
N LEU A 51 -0.17 9.28 22.45
CA LEU A 51 0.79 8.64 21.54
C LEU A 51 0.98 7.13 21.74
N GLY A 52 0.77 6.61 22.96
CA GLY A 52 1.16 5.24 23.30
C GLY A 52 2.67 5.02 23.15
N ILE A 53 3.07 3.90 22.56
CA ILE A 53 4.48 3.60 22.28
C ILE A 53 4.81 4.15 20.88
N VAL A 54 5.63 5.19 20.83
CA VAL A 54 6.19 5.74 19.59
C VAL A 54 7.26 4.76 19.09
N LYS A 55 7.23 4.42 17.80
CA LYS A 55 8.15 3.45 17.19
C LYS A 55 9.05 4.10 16.14
N PRO A 56 10.35 3.74 16.07
CA PRO A 56 11.25 4.19 15.01
C PRO A 56 10.77 3.90 13.58
N SER A 57 9.92 2.88 13.40
CA SER A 57 9.38 2.48 12.10
C SER A 57 8.21 3.33 11.63
N PHE A 58 7.68 4.24 12.47
CA PHE A 58 6.57 5.08 12.07
C PHE A 58 6.96 6.05 10.93
N HIS A 59 5.99 6.35 10.08
CA HIS A 59 6.10 7.39 9.05
C HIS A 59 6.57 8.71 9.66
N ARG A 60 7.37 9.48 8.90
CA ARG A 60 7.94 10.75 9.38
C ARG A 60 6.85 11.74 9.77
N SER A 61 5.74 11.77 9.03
CA SER A 61 4.55 12.57 9.37
C SER A 61 4.04 12.24 10.78
N VAL A 62 3.89 10.95 11.11
CA VAL A 62 3.47 10.47 12.44
C VAL A 62 4.49 10.90 13.52
N LEU A 63 5.78 10.72 13.26
CA LEU A 63 6.83 11.12 14.19
C LEU A 63 6.86 12.64 14.44
N ILE A 64 6.53 13.47 13.46
CA ILE A 64 6.41 14.93 13.64
C ILE A 64 5.31 15.27 14.66
N ALA A 65 4.18 14.55 14.64
CA ALA A 65 3.13 14.74 15.67
C ALA A 65 3.63 14.33 17.06
N ALA A 66 4.38 13.23 17.18
CA ALA A 66 5.01 12.85 18.44
C ALA A 66 5.99 13.92 18.94
N TYR A 67 6.84 14.46 18.05
CA TYR A 67 7.74 15.55 18.38
C TYR A 67 6.99 16.78 18.92
N LYS A 68 5.91 17.19 18.23
CA LYS A 68 5.08 18.32 18.63
C LYS A 68 4.50 18.16 20.04
N HIS A 69 4.09 16.96 20.42
CA HIS A 69 3.52 16.69 21.75
C HIS A 69 4.56 16.49 22.84
N ILE A 70 5.75 15.97 22.53
CA ILE A 70 6.80 15.68 23.52
C ILE A 70 7.73 16.88 23.75
N ALA A 71 8.12 17.59 22.68
CA ALA A 71 9.10 18.67 22.71
C ALA A 71 8.53 20.04 22.29
N GLY A 72 7.35 20.07 21.66
CA GLY A 72 6.68 21.28 21.20
C GLY A 72 5.50 21.71 22.08
N ASN A 73 4.59 22.49 21.50
CA ASN A 73 3.38 23.00 22.15
C ASN A 73 2.12 22.13 21.88
N GLY A 74 2.31 20.90 21.41
CA GLY A 74 1.24 20.06 20.87
C GLY A 74 0.73 20.53 19.50
N LEU A 75 -0.36 19.92 19.05
CA LEU A 75 -1.07 20.27 17.82
C LEU A 75 -2.40 20.95 18.18
N ASN A 76 -2.71 22.09 17.56
CA ASN A 76 -4.03 22.70 17.67
C ASN A 76 -5.06 21.93 16.80
N ALA A 77 -6.36 22.23 16.93
CA ALA A 77 -7.42 21.49 16.23
C ALA A 77 -7.26 21.46 14.69
N ALA A 78 -6.83 22.57 14.07
CA ALA A 78 -6.61 22.63 12.63
C ALA A 78 -5.39 21.81 12.21
N GLU A 79 -4.31 21.85 13.00
CA GLU A 79 -3.13 21.01 12.76
C GLU A 79 -3.44 19.52 12.95
N GLN A 80 -4.25 19.16 13.96
CA GLN A 80 -4.69 17.78 14.18
C GLN A 80 -5.46 17.25 12.97
N GLN A 81 -6.41 18.03 12.47
CA GLN A 81 -7.19 17.67 11.28
C GLN A 81 -6.29 17.53 10.04
N ALA A 82 -5.37 18.47 9.83
CA ALA A 82 -4.41 18.40 8.73
C ALA A 82 -3.50 17.18 8.81
N MET A 83 -3.03 16.79 10.01
CA MET A 83 -2.24 15.57 10.19
C MET A 83 -3.04 14.31 9.85
N ILE A 84 -4.31 14.23 10.28
CA ILE A 84 -5.18 13.09 9.98
C ILE A 84 -5.40 12.96 8.47
N GLU A 85 -5.56 14.08 7.76
CA GLU A 85 -5.66 14.09 6.29
C GLU A 85 -4.36 13.62 5.61
N VAL A 86 -3.19 14.03 6.12
CA VAL A 86 -1.90 13.52 5.62
C VAL A 86 -1.80 12.01 5.84
N TRP A 87 -2.15 11.52 7.03
CA TRP A 87 -2.04 10.09 7.35
C TRP A 87 -3.02 9.23 6.56
N LYS A 88 -4.27 9.66 6.39
CA LYS A 88 -5.23 8.92 5.55
C LYS A 88 -4.72 8.73 4.13
N ALA A 89 -4.06 9.74 3.58
CA ALA A 89 -3.52 9.65 2.22
C ALA A 89 -2.20 8.88 2.15
N GLU A 90 -1.29 9.08 3.11
CA GLU A 90 0.01 8.40 3.14
C GLU A 90 -0.10 6.92 3.52
N ILE A 91 -1.02 6.58 4.42
CA ILE A 91 -1.09 5.26 5.09
C ILE A 91 -2.21 4.41 4.52
N ASP A 92 -3.40 4.97 4.29
CA ASP A 92 -4.56 4.19 3.81
C ASP A 92 -4.56 4.07 2.27
N ASN A 93 -3.48 4.51 1.59
CA ASN A 93 -3.35 4.60 0.13
C ASN A 93 -4.57 5.23 -0.57
N LYS A 94 -5.28 6.10 0.15
CA LYS A 94 -6.37 6.88 -0.41
C LYS A 94 -5.72 8.01 -1.17
N ASP A 95 -6.04 8.08 -2.48
CA ASP A 95 -5.57 9.18 -3.29
C ASP A 95 -5.93 10.50 -2.57
N PHE A 96 -5.10 11.51 -2.76
CA PHE A 96 -5.50 12.89 -2.44
C PHE A 96 -6.53 13.36 -3.46
N ALA A 97 -7.49 12.49 -3.82
CA ALA A 97 -8.71 12.84 -4.47
C ALA A 97 -9.33 13.92 -3.60
N ASP A 98 -9.09 15.14 -4.03
CA ASP A 98 -9.86 16.26 -3.59
C ASP A 98 -11.25 15.93 -4.13
N ASP A 99 -12.10 15.23 -3.35
CA ASP A 99 -13.51 14.95 -3.68
C ASP A 99 -14.24 16.23 -4.14
N THR A 100 -13.62 17.38 -3.89
CA THR A 100 -14.02 18.69 -4.34
C THR A 100 -13.74 19.02 -5.81
N ILE A 101 -12.81 18.36 -6.54
CA ILE A 101 -12.66 18.60 -7.98
C ILE A 101 -13.86 18.04 -8.75
N ASP A 102 -14.32 16.84 -8.39
CA ASP A 102 -15.54 16.25 -8.91
C ASP A 102 -16.76 17.11 -8.57
N ALA A 103 -16.82 17.64 -7.35
CA ALA A 103 -17.85 18.60 -6.96
C ALA A 103 -17.80 19.89 -7.79
N ALA A 104 -16.61 20.42 -8.07
CA ALA A 104 -16.42 21.62 -8.89
C ALA A 104 -16.77 21.37 -10.36
N VAL A 105 -16.40 20.21 -10.91
CA VAL A 105 -16.80 19.77 -12.26
C VAL A 105 -18.33 19.62 -12.33
N LYS A 106 -18.95 18.96 -11.34
CA LYS A 106 -20.42 18.84 -11.26
C LYS A 106 -21.09 20.21 -11.16
N ALA A 107 -20.58 21.12 -10.34
CA ALA A 107 -21.10 22.48 -10.20
C ALA A 107 -21.00 23.26 -11.52
N TRP A 108 -19.87 23.14 -12.24
CA TRP A 108 -19.71 23.70 -13.58
C TRP A 108 -20.72 23.11 -14.56
N VAL A 109 -20.88 21.79 -14.58
CA VAL A 109 -21.81 21.07 -15.47
C VAL A 109 -23.27 21.44 -15.21
N GLU A 110 -23.67 21.62 -13.95
CA GLU A 110 -25.01 22.11 -13.62
C GLU A 110 -25.21 23.56 -14.06
N ARG A 111 -24.22 24.43 -13.83
CA ARG A 111 -24.35 25.85 -14.22
C ARG A 111 -24.45 26.04 -15.73
N ARG A 112 -23.65 25.31 -16.52
CA ARG A 112 -23.73 25.42 -18.00
C ARG A 112 -25.11 25.03 -18.54
N LYS A 113 -25.79 24.05 -17.92
CA LYS A 113 -27.12 23.58 -18.35
C LYS A 113 -28.18 24.69 -18.29
N GLU A 114 -28.00 25.68 -17.43
CA GLU A 114 -28.90 26.84 -17.31
C GLU A 114 -28.84 27.76 -18.55
N VAL A 115 -27.75 27.71 -19.33
CA VAL A 115 -27.47 28.63 -20.44
C VAL A 115 -27.61 27.97 -21.82
N VAL A 116 -27.05 26.76 -22.00
CA VAL A 116 -27.07 26.05 -23.30
C VAL A 116 -28.21 25.04 -23.46
N GLY A 117 -29.00 24.81 -22.40
CA GLY A 117 -30.13 23.89 -22.39
C GLY A 117 -29.72 22.44 -22.10
N LYS A 118 -30.67 21.65 -21.58
CA LYS A 118 -30.42 20.28 -21.08
C LYS A 118 -30.06 19.25 -22.16
N GLU A 119 -30.41 19.54 -23.41
CA GLU A 119 -30.20 18.65 -24.56
C GLU A 119 -28.80 18.82 -25.20
N GLU A 120 -28.06 19.89 -24.88
CA GLU A 120 -26.71 20.11 -25.40
C GLU A 120 -25.71 19.22 -24.63
N LYS A 121 -25.15 18.22 -25.32
CA LYS A 121 -24.25 17.22 -24.75
C LYS A 121 -23.04 17.90 -24.10
N THR A 122 -22.82 17.65 -22.81
CA THR A 122 -21.60 18.06 -22.11
C THR A 122 -20.40 17.33 -22.73
N PRO A 123 -19.32 18.03 -23.08
CA PRO A 123 -18.07 17.37 -23.45
C PRO A 123 -17.59 16.45 -22.31
N ASP A 124 -16.88 15.37 -22.66
CA ASP A 124 -16.24 14.55 -21.62
C ASP A 124 -15.11 15.38 -20.98
N ILE A 125 -15.25 15.68 -19.69
CA ILE A 125 -14.28 16.47 -18.93
C ILE A 125 -13.41 15.50 -18.12
N TYR A 126 -12.21 15.20 -18.62
CA TYR A 126 -11.18 14.55 -17.81
C TYR A 126 -10.17 15.60 -17.35
N VAL A 127 -9.89 15.62 -16.05
CA VAL A 127 -9.10 16.67 -15.39
C VAL A 127 -7.59 16.42 -15.46
N GLU A 128 -7.19 15.20 -15.81
CA GLU A 128 -5.81 14.74 -15.92
C GLU A 128 -5.38 14.57 -17.37
N ARG A 129 -4.11 14.85 -17.65
CA ARG A 129 -3.53 14.73 -19.00
C ARG A 129 -2.50 13.62 -19.06
N SER A 130 -2.58 12.75 -20.08
CA SER A 130 -1.55 11.75 -20.35
C SER A 130 -0.26 12.43 -20.82
N TYR A 131 0.89 11.94 -20.36
CA TYR A 131 2.22 12.39 -20.83
C TYR A 131 3.07 11.26 -21.46
N GLY A 132 2.44 10.11 -21.73
CA GLY A 132 3.01 9.03 -22.53
C GLY A 132 2.89 7.65 -21.89
N GLY A 133 2.16 6.72 -22.52
CA GLY A 133 1.86 5.41 -21.94
C GLY A 133 0.65 5.47 -21.00
N TYR A 134 0.74 4.82 -19.85
CA TYR A 134 -0.32 4.79 -18.82
C TYR A 134 -0.18 5.91 -17.76
N ASP A 135 0.73 6.86 -17.96
CA ASP A 135 1.03 7.90 -16.97
C ASP A 135 0.28 9.22 -17.23
N PHE A 136 -0.28 9.80 -16.15
CA PHE A 136 -1.11 11.01 -16.15
C PHE A 136 -0.64 12.05 -15.14
N PHE A 137 -0.95 13.33 -15.37
CA PHE A 137 -0.76 14.38 -14.37
C PHE A 137 -1.98 15.30 -14.25
N PRO A 138 -2.27 15.86 -13.06
CA PRO A 138 -3.32 16.86 -12.89
C PRO A 138 -3.05 18.12 -13.73
N ASN A 139 -3.93 18.38 -14.70
CA ASN A 139 -3.78 19.48 -15.65
C ASN A 139 -4.77 20.60 -15.35
N CYS A 140 -6.07 20.28 -15.40
CA CYS A 140 -7.13 21.19 -15.00
C CYS A 140 -7.43 21.04 -13.51
N THR A 141 -7.21 22.12 -12.78
CA THR A 141 -7.34 22.17 -11.33
C THR A 141 -8.75 22.64 -10.93
N LYS A 142 -9.24 22.24 -9.76
CA LYS A 142 -10.49 22.73 -9.13
C LYS A 142 -10.78 24.22 -9.37
N ASN A 143 -9.82 25.10 -9.06
CA ASN A 143 -9.98 26.55 -9.20
C ASN A 143 -10.33 27.00 -10.63
N ALA A 144 -9.98 26.21 -11.65
CA ALA A 144 -10.34 26.52 -13.04
C ALA A 144 -11.85 26.37 -13.28
N PHE A 145 -12.45 25.32 -12.73
CA PHE A 145 -13.89 25.08 -12.78
C PHE A 145 -14.66 26.08 -11.92
N GLU A 146 -14.15 26.39 -10.72
CA GLU A 146 -14.75 27.42 -9.84
C GLU A 146 -14.73 28.80 -10.52
N THR A 147 -13.58 29.21 -11.06
CA THR A 147 -13.45 30.50 -11.77
C THR A 147 -14.38 30.55 -12.99
N ALA A 148 -14.51 29.45 -13.74
CA ALA A 148 -15.43 29.38 -14.87
C ALA A 148 -16.90 29.46 -14.43
N ALA A 149 -17.28 28.78 -13.35
CA ALA A 149 -18.64 28.81 -12.81
C ALA A 149 -19.00 30.19 -12.25
N GLU A 150 -18.09 30.84 -11.52
CA GLU A 150 -18.24 32.22 -11.03
C GLU A 150 -18.38 33.20 -12.20
N THR A 151 -17.51 33.11 -13.20
CA THR A 151 -17.57 33.98 -14.39
C THR A 151 -18.89 33.81 -15.13
N LEU A 152 -19.34 32.57 -15.32
CA LEU A 152 -20.63 32.30 -15.96
C LEU A 152 -21.78 32.88 -15.14
N SER A 153 -21.72 32.81 -13.81
CA SER A 153 -22.68 33.45 -12.91
C SER A 153 -22.76 34.95 -13.14
N ASP A 154 -21.61 35.61 -13.19
CA ASP A 154 -21.51 37.06 -13.36
C ASP A 154 -22.06 37.49 -14.73
N ARG A 155 -21.67 36.79 -15.79
CA ARG A 155 -22.16 37.09 -17.15
C ARG A 155 -23.65 36.82 -17.32
N THR A 156 -24.16 35.75 -16.72
CA THR A 156 -25.59 35.44 -16.70
C THR A 156 -26.38 36.50 -15.93
N THR A 157 -25.84 37.00 -14.82
CA THR A 157 -26.47 38.06 -14.02
C THR A 157 -26.48 39.39 -14.78
N ALA A 158 -25.39 39.72 -15.47
CA ALA A 158 -25.24 40.99 -16.18
C ALA A 158 -26.01 41.06 -17.52
N HIS A 159 -26.12 39.94 -18.25
CA HIS A 159 -26.63 39.92 -19.63
C HIS A 159 -27.83 38.99 -19.85
N GLY A 160 -28.08 38.05 -18.93
CA GLY A 160 -29.13 37.06 -19.02
C GLY A 160 -28.67 35.72 -19.65
N PRO A 161 -29.27 34.59 -19.25
CA PRO A 161 -28.85 33.24 -19.70
C PRO A 161 -29.16 32.96 -21.18
N SER A 162 -30.11 33.68 -21.76
CA SER A 162 -30.48 33.54 -23.18
C SER A 162 -29.69 34.48 -24.11
N ASP A 163 -28.73 35.25 -23.59
CA ASP A 163 -27.88 36.12 -24.39
C ASP A 163 -26.93 35.29 -25.27
N THR A 164 -26.89 35.60 -26.57
CA THR A 164 -26.10 34.86 -27.56
C THR A 164 -24.58 34.94 -27.31
N ASN A 165 -24.08 36.03 -26.71
CA ASN A 165 -22.68 36.19 -26.34
C ASN A 165 -22.34 35.35 -25.10
N VAL A 166 -23.26 35.21 -24.16
CA VAL A 166 -23.09 34.33 -22.99
C VAL A 166 -23.07 32.86 -23.42
N GLN A 167 -23.95 32.44 -24.32
CA GLN A 167 -23.90 31.09 -24.90
C GLN A 167 -22.61 30.84 -25.70
N ASN A 168 -22.14 31.84 -26.44
CA ASN A 168 -20.86 31.77 -27.16
C ASN A 168 -19.66 31.62 -26.20
N TRP A 169 -19.69 32.32 -25.07
CA TRP A 169 -18.68 32.21 -24.02
C TRP A 169 -18.64 30.81 -23.40
N VAL A 170 -19.80 30.17 -23.15
CA VAL A 170 -19.85 28.79 -22.60
C VAL A 170 -19.22 27.78 -23.55
N ARG A 171 -19.54 27.84 -24.85
CA ARG A 171 -18.96 26.93 -25.85
C ARG A 171 -17.44 27.08 -25.97
N ALA A 172 -16.94 28.30 -25.80
CA ALA A 172 -15.52 28.58 -25.74
C ALA A 172 -14.85 27.97 -24.51
N GLN A 173 -15.50 28.07 -23.36
CA GLN A 173 -15.01 27.47 -22.12
C GLN A 173 -14.99 25.95 -22.22
N ASP A 174 -15.98 25.35 -22.88
CA ASP A 174 -16.00 23.93 -23.22
C ASP A 174 -14.79 23.55 -24.10
N GLN A 175 -14.41 24.38 -25.08
CA GLN A 175 -13.18 24.18 -25.88
C GLN A 175 -11.90 24.29 -25.03
N VAL A 176 -11.85 25.17 -24.02
CA VAL A 176 -10.74 25.23 -23.06
C VAL A 176 -10.62 23.94 -22.27
N PHE A 177 -11.73 23.45 -21.70
CA PHE A 177 -11.71 22.25 -20.86
C PHE A 177 -11.52 20.94 -21.65
N GLN A 178 -11.82 20.93 -22.95
CA GLN A 178 -11.42 19.82 -23.80
C GLN A 178 -9.90 19.61 -23.83
N ASN A 179 -9.10 20.66 -23.58
CA ASN A 179 -7.64 20.56 -23.47
C ASN A 179 -7.15 19.95 -22.14
N CYS A 180 -8.03 19.68 -21.18
CA CYS A 180 -7.64 19.11 -19.89
C CYS A 180 -7.08 17.69 -20.05
N ALA A 181 -7.79 16.85 -20.80
CA ALA A 181 -7.52 15.42 -20.97
C ALA A 181 -6.45 15.12 -22.04
N SER A 182 -6.63 15.79 -23.17
CA SER A 182 -5.91 15.64 -24.44
C SER A 182 -6.24 16.89 -25.29
N GLY A 183 -5.73 17.06 -26.51
CA GLY A 183 -6.15 18.20 -27.36
C GLY A 183 -5.22 19.41 -27.39
N LYS A 184 -5.39 20.21 -28.45
CA LYS A 184 -4.83 21.57 -28.68
C LYS A 184 -5.90 22.46 -29.32
N GLN A 185 -7.13 22.36 -28.84
CA GLN A 185 -8.26 23.16 -29.31
C GLN A 185 -8.03 24.62 -28.95
N GLN A 186 -8.38 25.51 -29.87
CA GLN A 186 -8.39 26.95 -29.62
C GLN A 186 -9.84 27.44 -29.63
N PRO A 187 -10.23 28.26 -28.64
CA PRO A 187 -11.54 28.88 -28.67
C PRO A 187 -11.73 29.73 -29.93
N ASP A 188 -12.90 29.61 -30.56
CA ASP A 188 -13.23 30.34 -31.79
C ASP A 188 -13.09 31.87 -31.61
N ASP A 189 -12.85 32.60 -32.69
CA ASP A 189 -12.85 34.07 -32.65
C ASP A 189 -14.23 34.61 -32.27
N THR A 190 -14.24 35.77 -31.60
CA THR A 190 -15.50 36.49 -31.36
C THR A 190 -16.06 37.02 -32.68
N ALA A 191 -17.39 37.08 -32.79
CA ALA A 191 -18.03 37.64 -33.97
C ALA A 191 -17.64 39.12 -34.15
N PRO A 192 -17.51 39.63 -35.40
CA PRO A 192 -17.30 41.05 -35.64
C PRO A 192 -18.37 41.91 -34.94
N GLY A 193 -17.93 42.85 -34.09
CA GLY A 193 -18.83 43.69 -33.30
C GLY A 193 -19.24 43.12 -31.94
N ALA A 194 -18.61 42.02 -31.49
CA ALA A 194 -18.79 41.49 -30.14
C ALA A 194 -18.49 42.56 -29.06
N PRO A 195 -19.21 42.53 -27.92
CA PRO A 195 -18.98 43.49 -26.85
C PRO A 195 -17.58 43.34 -26.24
N ASP A 196 -17.02 44.45 -25.74
CA ASP A 196 -15.65 44.50 -25.21
C ASP A 196 -15.40 43.43 -24.13
N TRP A 197 -16.35 43.23 -23.20
CA TRP A 197 -16.24 42.19 -22.16
C TRP A 197 -16.04 40.78 -22.74
N LEU A 198 -16.69 40.44 -23.86
CA LEU A 198 -16.55 39.13 -24.49
C LEU A 198 -15.20 39.01 -25.19
N GLN A 199 -14.68 40.11 -25.74
CA GLN A 199 -13.34 40.13 -26.34
C GLN A 199 -12.26 39.90 -25.27
N LYS A 200 -12.37 40.56 -24.11
CA LYS A 200 -11.43 40.38 -22.98
C LYS A 200 -11.52 38.95 -22.41
N ASP A 201 -12.73 38.44 -22.22
CA ASP A 201 -12.95 37.05 -21.79
C ASP A 201 -12.39 36.04 -22.80
N ARG A 202 -12.57 36.29 -24.11
CA ARG A 202 -12.02 35.42 -25.15
C ARG A 202 -10.50 35.39 -25.13
N ALA A 203 -9.85 36.53 -24.93
CA ALA A 203 -8.39 36.59 -24.83
C ALA A 203 -7.90 35.69 -23.69
N TYR A 204 -8.55 35.75 -22.53
CA TYR A 204 -8.26 34.87 -21.40
C TYR A 204 -8.50 33.39 -21.74
N GLN A 205 -9.64 33.05 -22.34
CA GLN A 205 -9.97 31.68 -22.73
C GLN A 205 -8.93 31.10 -23.71
N LYS A 206 -8.45 31.88 -24.67
CA LYS A 206 -7.39 31.45 -25.60
C LYS A 206 -6.06 31.19 -24.90
N ALA A 207 -5.61 32.11 -24.05
CA ALA A 207 -4.38 31.91 -23.27
C ALA A 207 -4.48 30.71 -22.32
N ALA A 208 -5.65 30.47 -21.71
CA ALA A 208 -5.93 29.29 -20.90
C ALA A 208 -5.93 28.00 -21.73
N ALA A 209 -6.51 28.01 -22.93
CA ALA A 209 -6.47 26.87 -23.84
C ALA A 209 -5.03 26.51 -24.22
N GLU A 210 -4.19 27.50 -24.51
CA GLU A 210 -2.76 27.30 -24.78
C GLU A 210 -2.06 26.65 -23.57
N PHE A 211 -2.29 27.15 -22.36
CA PHE A 211 -1.73 26.60 -21.13
C PHE A 211 -2.11 25.13 -20.93
N TYR A 212 -3.39 24.78 -21.03
CA TYR A 212 -3.85 23.40 -20.84
C TYR A 212 -3.44 22.46 -21.98
N SER A 213 -3.19 23.02 -23.17
CA SER A 213 -2.67 22.29 -24.33
C SER A 213 -1.16 22.08 -24.34
N LEU A 214 -0.45 22.55 -23.30
CA LEU A 214 1.01 22.48 -23.14
C LEU A 214 1.80 23.41 -24.10
N ASP A 215 1.14 24.42 -24.67
CA ASP A 215 1.76 25.49 -25.46
C ASP A 215 2.18 26.66 -24.56
N TYR A 216 3.14 26.39 -23.67
CA TYR A 216 3.50 27.31 -22.60
C TYR A 216 4.16 28.60 -23.09
N GLU A 217 4.84 28.58 -24.24
CA GLU A 217 5.42 29.80 -24.81
C GLU A 217 4.32 30.78 -25.26
N SER A 218 3.31 30.27 -25.99
CA SER A 218 2.17 31.08 -26.44
C SER A 218 1.33 31.54 -25.24
N ALA A 219 1.03 30.64 -24.31
CA ALA A 219 0.27 30.96 -23.11
C ALA A 219 0.94 32.07 -22.28
N LYS A 220 2.26 31.96 -22.04
CA LYS A 220 3.04 32.98 -21.31
C LYS A 220 2.94 34.34 -21.99
N LYS A 221 3.07 34.38 -23.32
CA LYS A 221 2.99 35.60 -24.10
C LYS A 221 1.60 36.24 -23.98
N HIS A 222 0.53 35.50 -24.27
CA HIS A 222 -0.82 36.06 -24.26
C HIS A 222 -1.30 36.41 -22.85
N PHE A 223 -0.94 35.64 -21.81
CA PHE A 223 -1.19 36.07 -20.44
C PHE A 223 -0.44 37.35 -20.08
N ALA A 224 0.80 37.52 -20.51
CA ALA A 224 1.56 38.74 -20.27
C ALA A 224 0.97 39.96 -21.00
N GLU A 225 0.34 39.79 -22.15
CA GLU A 225 -0.40 40.84 -22.86
C GLU A 225 -1.67 41.22 -22.09
N ILE A 226 -2.45 40.24 -21.61
CA ILE A 226 -3.64 40.48 -20.79
C ILE A 226 -3.28 41.18 -19.47
N ALA A 227 -2.15 40.81 -18.86
CA ALA A 227 -1.66 41.41 -17.62
C ALA A 227 -1.32 42.91 -17.77
N GLN A 228 -0.98 43.36 -18.97
CA GLN A 228 -0.68 44.77 -19.25
C GLN A 228 -1.93 45.60 -19.55
N ASP A 229 -3.06 44.94 -19.84
CA ASP A 229 -4.33 45.57 -20.11
C ASP A 229 -5.06 45.91 -18.80
N THR A 230 -4.89 47.13 -18.32
CA THR A 230 -5.49 47.60 -17.06
C THR A 230 -7.01 47.66 -17.08
N GLU A 231 -7.63 47.59 -18.27
CA GLU A 231 -9.10 47.56 -18.42
C GLU A 231 -9.63 46.12 -18.42
N SER A 232 -8.76 45.11 -18.55
CA SER A 232 -9.16 43.71 -18.52
C SER A 232 -9.49 43.26 -17.09
N PRO A 233 -10.66 42.61 -16.86
CA PRO A 233 -10.95 41.98 -15.56
C PRO A 233 -10.00 40.81 -15.25
N TRP A 234 -9.24 40.35 -16.25
CA TRP A 234 -8.30 39.24 -16.12
C TRP A 234 -6.86 39.66 -15.84
N ALA A 235 -6.56 40.96 -15.74
CA ALA A 235 -5.18 41.45 -15.66
C ALA A 235 -4.38 40.82 -14.51
N GLU A 236 -4.92 40.84 -13.29
CA GLU A 236 -4.27 40.27 -12.10
C GLU A 236 -4.16 38.73 -12.21
N THR A 237 -5.22 38.07 -12.67
CA THR A 237 -5.24 36.60 -12.89
C THR A 237 -4.20 36.19 -13.92
N ALA A 238 -4.07 36.94 -15.01
CA ALA A 238 -3.15 36.64 -16.10
C ALA A 238 -1.69 36.80 -15.65
N ASP A 239 -1.34 37.84 -14.88
CA ASP A 239 0.03 37.99 -14.35
C ASP A 239 0.39 36.84 -13.39
N TYR A 240 -0.56 36.37 -12.58
CA TYR A 240 -0.38 35.16 -11.77
C TYR A 240 -0.20 33.90 -12.65
N LEU A 241 -0.97 33.77 -13.74
CA LEU A 241 -0.84 32.65 -14.68
C LEU A 241 0.46 32.68 -15.50
N VAL A 242 1.08 33.84 -15.72
CA VAL A 242 2.44 33.93 -16.25
C VAL A 242 3.41 33.19 -15.33
N ALA A 243 3.37 33.44 -14.02
CA ALA A 243 4.23 32.75 -13.06
C ALA A 243 3.98 31.24 -13.04
N ARG A 244 2.71 30.82 -13.05
CA ARG A 244 2.33 29.40 -13.10
C ARG A 244 2.79 28.72 -14.39
N THR A 245 2.77 29.44 -15.51
CA THR A 245 3.30 28.97 -16.80
C THR A 245 4.80 28.75 -16.72
N LEU A 246 5.56 29.71 -16.19
CA LEU A 246 7.00 29.57 -15.98
C LEU A 246 7.36 28.36 -15.11
N ILE A 247 6.61 28.11 -14.03
CA ILE A 247 6.81 26.92 -13.19
C ILE A 247 6.59 25.63 -13.99
N ARG A 248 5.55 25.55 -14.83
CA ARG A 248 5.31 24.38 -15.69
C ARG A 248 6.43 24.21 -16.72
N GLN A 249 6.92 25.28 -17.32
CA GLN A 249 8.09 25.24 -18.22
C GLN A 249 9.34 24.73 -17.51
N ALA A 250 9.56 25.16 -16.25
CA ALA A 250 10.69 24.71 -15.45
C ALA A 250 10.60 23.21 -15.12
N SER A 251 9.45 22.75 -14.61
CA SER A 251 9.23 21.37 -14.21
C SER A 251 9.29 20.37 -15.36
N LEU A 252 9.06 20.81 -16.59
CA LEU A 252 9.08 19.98 -17.80
C LEU A 252 10.37 20.17 -18.63
N SER A 253 11.30 21.01 -18.19
CA SER A 253 12.56 21.27 -18.91
C SER A 253 13.52 20.09 -18.79
N LYS A 254 14.12 19.67 -19.92
CA LYS A 254 15.22 18.69 -19.94
C LYS A 254 16.56 19.28 -19.47
N SER A 255 16.75 20.59 -19.56
CA SER A 255 17.96 21.29 -19.09
C SER A 255 17.75 21.87 -17.70
N LYS A 256 18.66 21.54 -16.78
CA LYS A 256 18.67 22.07 -15.41
C LYS A 256 18.91 23.58 -15.41
N GLU A 257 19.73 24.07 -16.33
CA GLU A 257 20.05 25.49 -16.49
C GLU A 257 18.80 26.26 -16.93
N LYS A 258 18.10 25.80 -17.98
CA LYS A 258 16.84 26.41 -18.42
C LYS A 258 15.75 26.33 -17.35
N ALA A 259 15.67 25.21 -16.63
CA ALA A 259 14.74 25.07 -15.51
C ALA A 259 15.00 26.13 -14.42
N ALA A 260 16.28 26.35 -14.07
CA ALA A 260 16.67 27.36 -13.10
C ALA A 260 16.31 28.79 -13.55
N GLU A 261 16.49 29.12 -14.83
CA GLU A 261 16.08 30.41 -15.39
C GLU A 261 14.56 30.64 -15.27
N TYR A 262 13.75 29.64 -15.64
CA TYR A 262 12.30 29.73 -15.50
C TYR A 262 11.84 29.84 -14.05
N TYR A 263 12.45 29.08 -13.13
CA TYR A 263 12.16 29.19 -11.70
C TYR A 263 12.52 30.57 -11.14
N ALA A 264 13.67 31.15 -11.52
CA ALA A 264 14.06 32.49 -11.10
C ALA A 264 13.09 33.56 -11.61
N ALA A 265 12.64 33.45 -12.86
CA ALA A 265 11.65 34.36 -13.43
C ALA A 265 10.28 34.22 -12.74
N ALA A 266 9.87 32.99 -12.39
CA ALA A 266 8.64 32.74 -11.65
C ALA A 266 8.70 33.32 -10.23
N GLU A 267 9.82 33.12 -9.52
CA GLU A 267 10.03 33.65 -8.16
C GLU A 267 9.86 35.17 -8.12
N LEU A 268 10.56 35.90 -9.00
CA LEU A 268 10.47 37.36 -9.08
C LEU A 268 9.03 37.86 -9.29
N ARG A 269 8.26 37.16 -10.12
CA ARG A 269 6.84 37.48 -10.39
C ARG A 269 5.97 37.23 -9.14
N LEU A 270 6.15 36.07 -8.49
CA LEU A 270 5.34 35.66 -7.34
C LEU A 270 5.59 36.52 -6.10
N GLU A 271 6.81 37.00 -5.88
CA GLU A 271 7.13 37.94 -4.80
C GLU A 271 6.31 39.25 -4.91
N GLY A 272 5.95 39.65 -6.13
CA GLY A 272 5.08 40.80 -6.39
C GLY A 272 3.64 40.62 -5.88
N PHE A 273 3.17 39.38 -5.71
CA PHE A 273 1.84 39.07 -5.17
C PHE A 273 1.85 38.94 -3.64
N VAL A 274 2.90 38.37 -3.05
CA VAL A 274 2.97 38.12 -1.60
C VAL A 274 2.97 39.41 -0.77
N SER A 275 3.45 40.51 -1.34
CA SER A 275 3.44 41.84 -0.70
C SER A 275 2.10 42.58 -0.76
N ARG A 276 1.08 42.01 -1.43
CA ARG A 276 -0.27 42.60 -1.57
C ARG A 276 -1.26 41.75 -0.77
N THR A 277 -2.30 42.34 -0.18
CA THR A 277 -3.43 41.58 0.40
C THR A 277 -4.38 41.06 -0.70
N GLY A 278 -3.82 40.61 -1.82
CA GLY A 278 -4.54 40.28 -3.05
C GLY A 278 -5.08 38.87 -3.08
N LYS A 279 -5.96 38.59 -4.06
CA LYS A 279 -6.62 37.28 -4.24
C LYS A 279 -5.62 36.11 -4.36
N PHE A 280 -4.41 36.37 -4.87
CA PHE A 280 -3.41 35.35 -5.17
C PHE A 280 -2.32 35.16 -4.11
N THR A 281 -2.37 35.87 -2.99
CA THR A 281 -1.32 35.79 -1.96
C THR A 281 -1.09 34.37 -1.44
N PRO A 282 -2.11 33.62 -0.95
CA PRO A 282 -1.89 32.25 -0.44
C PRO A 282 -1.39 31.28 -1.51
N SER A 283 -1.87 31.43 -2.75
CA SER A 283 -1.43 30.57 -3.86
C SER A 283 0.00 30.89 -4.29
N SER A 284 0.40 32.16 -4.24
CA SER A 284 1.75 32.59 -4.57
C SER A 284 2.75 32.13 -3.53
N GLU A 285 2.39 32.16 -2.24
CA GLU A 285 3.21 31.60 -1.16
C GLU A 285 3.47 30.11 -1.35
N ARG A 286 2.43 29.32 -1.70
CA ARG A 286 2.59 27.89 -2.00
C ARG A 286 3.49 27.64 -3.21
N MET A 287 3.32 28.43 -4.27
CA MET A 287 4.17 28.32 -5.46
C MET A 287 5.62 28.69 -5.18
N LEU A 288 5.87 29.75 -4.38
CA LEU A 288 7.21 30.08 -3.90
C LEU A 288 7.82 28.95 -3.07
N GLY A 289 7.00 28.28 -2.25
CA GLY A 289 7.39 27.06 -1.53
C GLY A 289 7.89 25.97 -2.48
N LEU A 290 7.16 25.68 -3.56
CA LEU A 290 7.57 24.73 -4.60
C LEU A 290 8.85 25.18 -5.33
N VAL A 291 8.97 26.46 -5.68
CA VAL A 291 10.18 27.00 -6.34
C VAL A 291 11.39 26.81 -5.43
N LYS A 292 11.28 27.14 -4.14
CA LYS A 292 12.33 26.92 -3.13
C LYS A 292 12.65 25.43 -2.96
N PHE A 293 11.63 24.56 -2.93
CA PHE A 293 11.81 23.11 -2.86
C PHE A 293 12.71 22.60 -3.99
N ARG A 294 12.52 23.11 -5.21
CA ARG A 294 13.29 22.68 -6.39
C ARG A 294 14.67 23.34 -6.49
N THR A 295 14.78 24.62 -6.15
CA THR A 295 15.99 25.42 -6.40
C THR A 295 16.92 25.54 -5.18
N ARG A 296 16.37 25.52 -3.97
CA ARG A 296 17.07 25.71 -2.70
C ARG A 296 16.61 24.69 -1.64
N PRO A 297 16.66 23.37 -1.91
CA PRO A 297 16.09 22.35 -1.03
C PRO A 297 16.70 22.34 0.38
N LYS A 298 18.00 22.64 0.52
CA LYS A 298 18.69 22.68 1.82
C LYS A 298 18.23 23.84 2.71
N GLU A 299 17.91 24.99 2.10
CA GLU A 299 17.35 26.12 2.85
C GLU A 299 15.87 25.86 3.16
N ARG A 300 15.14 25.28 2.19
CA ARG A 300 13.72 24.97 2.33
C ARG A 300 13.44 23.96 3.44
N VAL A 301 14.25 22.90 3.60
CA VAL A 301 14.06 21.92 4.69
C VAL A 301 14.20 22.58 6.07
N SER A 302 15.17 23.48 6.25
CA SER A 302 15.33 24.22 7.52
C SER A 302 14.25 25.27 7.73
N GLU A 303 13.74 25.90 6.66
CA GLU A 303 12.57 26.79 6.73
C GLU A 303 11.32 26.00 7.18
N LEU A 304 11.07 24.85 6.56
CA LEU A 304 9.95 23.97 6.87
C LEU A 304 10.02 23.43 8.29
N ALA A 305 11.19 22.97 8.76
CA ALA A 305 11.35 22.52 10.14
C ALA A 305 10.97 23.61 11.15
N LYS A 306 11.33 24.87 10.89
CA LYS A 306 10.94 26.01 11.76
C LYS A 306 9.44 26.28 11.68
N GLN A 307 8.87 26.30 10.47
CA GLN A 307 7.43 26.51 10.23
C GLN A 307 6.60 25.45 10.92
N ILE A 308 7.03 24.19 10.83
CA ILE A 308 6.38 23.05 11.47
C ILE A 308 6.54 23.20 12.99
N SER A 309 7.75 23.30 13.54
CA SER A 309 7.95 23.25 14.99
C SER A 309 7.34 24.42 15.77
N PHE A 310 7.37 25.65 15.25
CA PHE A 310 7.12 26.85 16.06
C PHE A 310 5.88 27.68 15.69
N TYR A 311 5.39 27.61 14.45
CA TYR A 311 4.29 28.48 14.00
C TYR A 311 2.95 27.75 14.06
N ALA A 312 2.09 28.15 15.00
CA ALA A 312 0.70 27.69 15.08
C ALA A 312 -0.18 28.42 14.05
N GLY A 313 -1.22 27.75 13.55
CA GLY A 313 -2.20 28.35 12.64
C GLY A 313 -1.71 28.56 11.20
N ASN A 314 -0.72 27.78 10.77
CA ASN A 314 -0.23 27.82 9.39
C ASN A 314 -1.26 27.22 8.42
N GLU A 315 -1.86 28.03 7.55
CA GLU A 315 -2.82 27.56 6.54
C GLU A 315 -2.22 26.56 5.54
N ASN A 316 -0.89 26.55 5.40
CA ASN A 316 -0.15 25.62 4.55
C ASN A 316 0.45 24.44 5.34
N PHE A 317 0.03 24.21 6.59
CA PHE A 317 0.61 23.19 7.47
C PHE A 317 0.65 21.80 6.82
N ARG A 318 -0.46 21.37 6.21
CA ARG A 318 -0.55 20.09 5.46
C ARG A 318 0.52 19.99 4.38
N GLN A 319 0.61 20.98 3.49
CA GLN A 319 1.59 20.98 2.39
C GLN A 319 3.02 21.02 2.92
N ASN A 320 3.26 21.78 3.98
CA ASN A 320 4.58 21.88 4.60
C ASN A 320 5.05 20.53 5.17
N ILE A 321 4.16 19.72 5.76
CA ILE A 321 4.50 18.37 6.22
C ILE A 321 4.92 17.48 5.04
N ILE A 322 4.15 17.49 3.95
CA ILE A 322 4.43 16.70 2.74
C ILE A 322 5.78 17.10 2.11
N ASP A 323 5.97 18.40 1.87
CA ASP A 323 7.23 18.92 1.31
C ASP A 323 8.42 18.55 2.21
N TYR A 324 8.23 18.63 3.53
CA TYR A 324 9.28 18.37 4.49
C TYR A 324 9.67 16.89 4.50
N THR A 325 8.72 15.96 4.60
CA THR A 325 9.02 14.53 4.59
C THR A 325 9.67 14.10 3.28
N TRP A 326 9.22 14.61 2.14
CA TRP A 326 9.82 14.32 0.84
C TRP A 326 11.25 14.85 0.70
N LEU A 327 11.56 16.03 1.24
CA LEU A 327 12.94 16.53 1.28
C LEU A 327 13.83 15.65 2.15
N LEU A 328 13.33 15.17 3.31
CA LEU A 328 14.09 14.27 4.16
C LEU A 328 14.39 12.94 3.45
N ASP A 329 13.41 12.37 2.75
CA ASP A 329 13.58 11.12 2.02
C ASP A 329 14.57 11.29 0.86
N LYS A 330 14.48 12.42 0.14
CA LYS A 330 15.43 12.79 -0.91
C LYS A 330 16.86 12.88 -0.38
N PHE A 331 17.10 13.62 0.71
CA PHE A 331 18.44 13.80 1.23
C PHE A 331 19.04 12.50 1.78
N GLU A 332 18.21 11.63 2.37
CA GLU A 332 18.65 10.31 2.79
C GLU A 332 19.10 9.47 1.59
N ASN A 333 18.27 9.41 0.55
CA ASN A 333 18.58 8.69 -0.67
C ASN A 333 19.88 9.20 -1.33
N GLU A 334 20.05 10.52 -1.47
CA GLU A 334 21.27 11.15 -2.01
C GLU A 334 22.53 10.73 -1.23
N VAL A 335 22.45 10.72 0.10
CA VAL A 335 23.59 10.34 0.96
C VAL A 335 23.89 8.85 0.84
N LEU A 336 22.87 7.99 0.84
CA LEU A 336 23.04 6.54 0.76
C LEU A 336 23.62 6.12 -0.59
N LEU A 337 23.11 6.69 -1.70
CA LEU A 337 23.66 6.47 -3.04
C LEU A 337 25.12 6.96 -3.15
N ALA A 338 25.44 8.11 -2.55
CA ALA A 338 26.82 8.61 -2.53
C ALA A 338 27.75 7.68 -1.74
N GLU A 339 27.31 7.15 -0.60
CA GLU A 339 28.08 6.19 0.21
C GLU A 339 28.23 4.84 -0.50
N GLU A 340 27.20 4.39 -1.21
CA GLU A 340 27.27 3.17 -2.03
C GLU A 340 28.29 3.31 -3.15
N LYS A 341 28.23 4.42 -3.89
CA LYS A 341 29.24 4.75 -4.90
C LYS A 341 30.64 4.79 -4.31
N ARG A 342 30.83 5.43 -3.14
CA ARG A 342 32.13 5.49 -2.46
C ARG A 342 32.65 4.11 -2.09
N LYS A 343 31.80 3.22 -1.56
CA LYS A 343 32.18 1.83 -1.22
C LYS A 343 32.53 1.02 -2.46
N LEU A 344 31.76 1.16 -3.54
CA LEU A 344 32.06 0.51 -4.83
C LEU A 344 33.40 0.98 -5.40
N GLU A 345 33.66 2.29 -5.41
CA GLU A 345 34.94 2.85 -5.85
C GLU A 345 36.12 2.35 -4.99
N GLU A 346 35.93 2.26 -3.67
CA GLU A 346 36.94 1.70 -2.75
C GLU A 346 37.19 0.21 -3.02
N GLN A 347 36.15 -0.59 -3.26
CA GLN A 347 36.28 -2.00 -3.63
C GLN A 347 37.01 -2.16 -4.96
N VAL A 348 36.64 -1.39 -5.98
CA VAL A 348 37.32 -1.38 -7.29
C VAL A 348 38.78 -0.96 -7.14
N SER A 349 39.08 -0.02 -6.25
CA SER A 349 40.46 0.43 -6.00
C SER A 349 41.37 -0.65 -5.41
N LYS A 350 40.78 -1.62 -4.70
CA LYS A 350 41.49 -2.77 -4.08
C LYS A 350 41.76 -3.92 -5.08
N LEU A 351 41.19 -3.87 -6.29
CA LEU A 351 41.42 -4.88 -7.32
C LEU A 351 42.79 -4.68 -8.03
N PRO A 352 43.50 -5.77 -8.41
CA PRO A 352 44.77 -5.67 -9.14
C PRO A 352 44.56 -5.12 -10.57
N PRO A 353 45.54 -4.45 -11.19
CA PRO A 353 45.42 -3.94 -12.56
C PRO A 353 45.24 -5.09 -13.56
N CYS A 354 44.35 -4.90 -14.54
CA CYS A 354 44.07 -5.94 -15.54
C CYS A 354 45.30 -6.25 -16.42
N THR A 355 45.68 -7.53 -16.47
CA THR A 355 46.63 -8.08 -17.44
C THR A 355 45.90 -8.60 -18.68
N ALA A 356 46.52 -8.51 -19.85
CA ALA A 356 45.94 -8.98 -21.11
C ALA A 356 45.47 -10.44 -20.99
N GLY A 357 44.16 -10.68 -21.20
CA GLY A 357 43.56 -12.02 -21.20
C GLY A 357 42.70 -12.38 -19.98
N VAL A 358 42.61 -11.54 -18.95
CA VAL A 358 41.72 -11.75 -17.80
C VAL A 358 40.81 -10.52 -17.63
N THR A 359 39.50 -10.70 -17.79
CA THR A 359 38.49 -9.62 -17.69
C THR A 359 37.63 -9.70 -16.43
N ALA A 360 37.82 -10.71 -15.57
CA ALA A 360 37.13 -10.85 -14.30
C ALA A 360 38.08 -10.55 -13.13
N ASN A 361 37.61 -9.78 -12.14
CA ASN A 361 38.31 -9.42 -10.88
C ASN A 361 39.63 -8.61 -11.04
N CYS A 362 39.64 -7.61 -11.92
CA CYS A 362 40.76 -6.68 -12.06
C CYS A 362 40.28 -5.25 -12.36
N ARG A 363 41.12 -4.25 -12.05
CA ARG A 363 40.87 -2.82 -12.30
C ARG A 363 41.40 -2.44 -13.69
N SER A 364 40.49 -2.12 -14.62
CA SER A 364 40.82 -1.54 -15.93
C SER A 364 41.01 -0.03 -15.83
N ALA A 365 41.89 0.57 -16.66
CA ALA A 365 42.10 2.01 -16.70
C ALA A 365 40.87 2.82 -17.16
N ASN A 366 39.81 2.16 -17.67
CA ASN A 366 38.61 2.78 -18.23
C ASN A 366 37.33 2.62 -17.39
N THR A 367 37.41 2.29 -16.09
CA THR A 367 36.19 2.09 -15.27
C THR A 367 35.47 3.37 -14.83
N ALA A 368 35.84 4.55 -15.31
CA ALA A 368 35.15 5.81 -14.99
C ALA A 368 33.80 6.01 -15.72
N ALA A 369 33.37 5.08 -16.59
CA ALA A 369 32.20 5.27 -17.46
C ALA A 369 31.03 4.28 -17.25
N ASN A 370 31.11 3.37 -16.26
CA ASN A 370 30.09 2.31 -16.07
C ASN A 370 29.35 2.37 -14.71
N THR A 371 29.18 3.55 -14.14
CA THR A 371 28.36 3.77 -12.92
C THR A 371 27.08 4.58 -13.18
N GLU A 372 26.68 4.75 -14.44
CA GLU A 372 25.38 5.29 -14.84
C GLU A 372 24.65 4.29 -15.76
N THR A 373 24.35 3.10 -15.25
CA THR A 373 23.37 2.21 -15.92
C THR A 373 22.53 1.51 -14.87
N ASN A 374 21.63 2.28 -14.26
CA ASN A 374 20.34 1.78 -13.78
C ASN A 374 19.24 2.69 -14.36
N THR A 375 19.27 2.85 -15.68
CA THR A 375 18.09 3.17 -16.48
C THR A 375 18.24 2.36 -17.76
N SER A 376 17.29 1.47 -17.99
CA SER A 376 17.15 0.74 -19.24
C SER A 376 16.90 1.74 -20.37
N ASP A 377 17.95 2.17 -21.05
CA ASP A 377 17.79 3.02 -22.23
C ASP A 377 18.64 2.49 -23.38
N THR A 378 18.15 1.40 -23.97
CA THR A 378 18.57 0.97 -25.30
C THR A 378 17.62 1.57 -26.33
N SER A 379 17.92 2.77 -26.82
CA SER A 379 17.56 3.11 -28.19
C SER A 379 18.68 3.89 -28.87
N ASN A 380 19.34 3.19 -29.79
CA ASN A 380 20.31 3.73 -30.71
C ASN A 380 19.53 4.51 -31.77
N SER A 381 19.54 5.85 -31.73
CA SER A 381 18.99 6.66 -32.81
C SER A 381 20.04 7.63 -33.38
N ASN A 382 20.21 7.53 -34.69
CA ASN A 382 20.94 8.51 -35.48
C ASN A 382 20.33 9.89 -35.26
N LYS A 383 21.19 10.90 -35.02
CA LYS A 383 20.86 12.32 -34.93
C LYS A 383 19.78 12.74 -35.95
N LYS A 384 18.55 12.90 -35.47
CA LYS A 384 17.47 13.71 -36.07
C LYS A 384 17.32 14.97 -35.20
N ASN A 385 16.82 16.06 -35.77
CA ASN A 385 16.56 17.28 -34.99
C ASN A 385 15.55 16.98 -33.87
N ASP A 386 15.97 17.15 -32.62
CA ASP A 386 15.22 16.87 -31.38
C ASP A 386 13.93 17.71 -31.18
N GLU A 387 13.59 18.58 -32.13
CA GLU A 387 12.49 19.54 -32.03
C GLU A 387 11.24 19.15 -32.84
N ASP A 388 11.35 18.21 -33.79
CA ASP A 388 10.22 17.79 -34.62
C ASP A 388 9.45 16.60 -34.02
N LEU A 389 8.13 16.58 -34.18
CA LEU A 389 7.23 15.51 -33.74
C LEU A 389 7.20 14.39 -34.77
N GLU A 390 7.48 13.17 -34.34
CA GLU A 390 7.30 11.97 -35.14
C GLU A 390 5.97 11.28 -34.79
N ILE A 391 5.13 11.05 -35.80
CA ILE A 391 3.75 10.59 -35.64
C ILE A 391 3.55 9.36 -36.52
N ASN A 392 3.04 8.28 -35.94
CA ASN A 392 2.68 7.07 -36.68
C ASN A 392 1.17 7.04 -36.96
N VAL A 393 0.81 6.96 -38.23
CA VAL A 393 -0.57 6.88 -38.72
C VAL A 393 -0.79 5.48 -39.28
N PHE A 394 -1.91 4.85 -38.96
CA PHE A 394 -2.25 3.51 -39.40
C PHE A 394 -3.48 3.53 -40.31
N SER A 395 -3.61 2.55 -41.20
CA SER A 395 -4.86 2.35 -41.94
C SER A 395 -5.98 1.92 -40.97
N PRO A 396 -7.26 2.18 -41.28
CA PRO A 396 -8.39 1.74 -40.44
C PRO A 396 -8.42 0.22 -40.19
N THR A 397 -7.85 -0.57 -41.10
CA THR A 397 -7.72 -2.02 -41.01
C THR A 397 -6.43 -2.50 -40.31
N GLY A 398 -5.53 -1.59 -39.94
CA GLY A 398 -4.27 -1.87 -39.24
C GLY A 398 -3.18 -2.54 -40.10
N ASP A 399 -3.42 -2.73 -41.39
CA ASP A 399 -2.53 -3.43 -42.33
C ASP A 399 -1.41 -2.55 -42.92
N LYS A 400 -1.51 -1.22 -42.79
CA LYS A 400 -0.51 -0.25 -43.27
C LYS A 400 -0.21 0.79 -42.21
N SER A 401 1.04 1.24 -42.16
CA SER A 401 1.47 2.35 -41.30
C SER A 401 2.35 3.33 -42.07
N TRP A 402 2.28 4.60 -41.68
CA TRP A 402 3.07 5.70 -42.20
C TRP A 402 3.63 6.49 -41.02
N THR A 403 4.89 6.90 -41.13
CA THR A 403 5.53 7.80 -40.17
C THR A 403 5.63 9.18 -40.81
N ILE A 404 5.07 10.20 -40.15
CA ILE A 404 5.16 11.59 -40.58
C ILE A 404 5.93 12.40 -39.54
N THR A 405 6.60 13.45 -40.01
CA THR A 405 7.38 14.36 -39.16
C THR A 405 6.87 15.78 -39.34
N VAL A 406 6.49 16.44 -38.26
CA VAL A 406 5.97 17.82 -38.26
C VAL A 406 6.67 18.64 -37.19
N LYS A 407 6.76 19.95 -37.35
CA LYS A 407 7.32 20.81 -36.30
C LYS A 407 6.51 20.76 -35.01
N ALA A 408 7.15 21.01 -33.88
CA ALA A 408 6.47 21.09 -32.57
C ALA A 408 5.32 22.12 -32.51
N ASP A 409 5.43 23.23 -33.24
CA ASP A 409 4.42 24.29 -33.32
C ASP A 409 3.34 24.03 -34.36
N ALA A 410 3.45 22.95 -35.15
CA ALA A 410 2.50 22.61 -36.22
C ALA A 410 1.07 22.41 -35.68
N THR A 411 0.09 22.99 -36.38
CA THR A 411 -1.34 22.82 -36.06
C THR A 411 -1.84 21.43 -36.43
N ASP A 412 -3.03 21.05 -35.95
CA ASP A 412 -3.69 19.82 -36.39
C ASP A 412 -3.92 19.82 -37.92
N ALA A 413 -4.16 20.99 -38.51
CA ALA A 413 -4.32 21.14 -39.96
C ALA A 413 -2.99 20.89 -40.70
N ASP A 414 -1.88 21.41 -40.18
CA ASP A 414 -0.55 21.17 -40.75
C ASP A 414 -0.16 19.70 -40.68
N ALA A 415 -0.46 19.03 -39.56
CA ALA A 415 -0.18 17.61 -39.41
C ALA A 415 -1.07 16.72 -40.28
N VAL A 416 -2.34 17.07 -40.45
CA VAL A 416 -3.24 16.38 -41.39
C VAL A 416 -2.80 16.61 -42.84
N ALA A 417 -2.38 17.82 -43.19
CA ALA A 417 -1.85 18.12 -44.52
C ALA A 417 -0.57 17.31 -44.81
N GLU A 418 0.32 17.19 -43.83
CA GLU A 418 1.52 16.36 -43.95
C GLU A 418 1.21 14.86 -44.02
N ALA A 419 0.21 14.39 -43.27
CA ALA A 419 -0.32 13.03 -43.37
C ALA A 419 -0.85 12.73 -44.77
N GLU A 420 -1.71 13.59 -45.33
CA GLU A 420 -2.24 13.45 -46.69
C GLU A 420 -1.11 13.50 -47.74
N ARG A 421 -0.07 14.32 -47.52
CA ARG A 421 1.12 14.39 -48.38
C ARG A 421 1.93 13.09 -48.37
N VAL A 422 2.21 12.52 -47.20
CA VAL A 422 3.01 11.29 -47.05
C VAL A 422 2.25 10.04 -47.49
N ILE A 423 0.94 10.00 -47.24
CA ILE A 423 0.07 8.88 -47.63
C ILE A 423 -0.26 8.93 -49.13
N GLY A 424 -0.23 10.12 -49.74
CA GLY A 424 -0.46 10.31 -51.16
C GLY A 424 -1.94 10.30 -51.57
N SER A 425 -2.85 10.37 -50.60
CA SER A 425 -4.30 10.47 -50.81
C SER A 425 -4.96 11.23 -49.66
N LYS A 426 -6.19 11.71 -49.86
CA LYS A 426 -7.00 12.19 -48.74
C LYS A 426 -7.21 11.07 -47.74
N ILE A 427 -7.01 11.38 -46.46
CA ILE A 427 -7.19 10.44 -45.35
C ILE A 427 -8.64 10.47 -44.84
N THR A 428 -9.09 9.36 -44.27
CA THR A 428 -10.44 9.22 -43.69
C THR A 428 -10.58 10.06 -42.41
N ASP A 429 -11.81 10.31 -41.95
CA ASP A 429 -12.04 11.05 -40.69
C ASP A 429 -11.46 10.34 -39.47
N GLU A 430 -11.45 9.01 -39.48
CA GLU A 430 -10.82 8.18 -38.46
C GLU A 430 -9.29 8.33 -38.47
N MET A 431 -8.67 8.38 -39.65
CA MET A 431 -7.24 8.67 -39.79
C MET A 431 -6.91 10.13 -39.43
N ARG A 432 -7.79 11.11 -39.72
CA ARG A 432 -7.62 12.50 -39.25
C ARG A 432 -7.63 12.55 -37.73
N LYS A 433 -8.56 11.83 -37.08
CA LYS A 433 -8.63 11.72 -35.62
C LYS A 433 -7.33 11.12 -35.08
N GLN A 434 -6.87 10.02 -35.66
CA GLN A 434 -5.61 9.38 -35.28
C GLN A 434 -4.39 10.30 -35.46
N VAL A 435 -4.28 11.05 -36.55
CA VAL A 435 -3.20 12.03 -36.76
C VAL A 435 -3.17 13.07 -35.66
N ARG A 436 -4.34 13.57 -35.23
CA ARG A 436 -4.44 14.55 -34.14
C ARG A 436 -4.00 13.94 -32.81
N GLU A 437 -4.51 12.76 -32.49
CA GLU A 437 -4.17 12.03 -31.25
C GLU A 437 -2.68 11.69 -31.18
N MET A 438 -2.11 11.18 -32.27
CA MET A 438 -0.70 10.80 -32.34
C MET A 438 0.23 12.02 -32.38
N ARG A 439 -0.15 13.15 -32.99
CA ARG A 439 0.56 14.43 -32.87
C ARG A 439 0.64 14.88 -31.42
N GLN A 440 -0.49 14.81 -30.72
CA GLN A 440 -0.59 15.23 -29.33
C GLN A 440 0.23 14.32 -28.41
N SER A 441 0.16 13.01 -28.63
CA SER A 441 0.98 12.03 -27.92
C SER A 441 2.48 12.26 -28.17
N ALA A 442 2.89 12.48 -29.43
CA ALA A 442 4.27 12.78 -29.79
C ALA A 442 4.78 14.08 -29.14
N TYR A 443 3.93 15.12 -29.08
CA TYR A 443 4.26 16.37 -28.39
C TYR A 443 4.39 16.18 -26.88
N ALA A 444 3.49 15.41 -26.26
CA ALA A 444 3.53 15.10 -24.84
C ALA A 444 4.78 14.25 -24.46
N ASN A 445 5.15 13.29 -25.31
CA ASN A 445 6.32 12.44 -25.12
C ASN A 445 7.65 13.22 -25.10
N ARG A 446 7.69 14.46 -25.61
CA ARG A 446 8.87 15.33 -25.49
C ARG A 446 9.24 15.65 -24.04
N PHE A 447 8.30 15.46 -23.12
CA PHE A 447 8.47 15.72 -21.69
C PHE A 447 8.72 14.44 -20.87
N LYS A 448 8.82 13.26 -21.52
CA LYS A 448 8.87 11.94 -20.86
C LYS A 448 10.23 11.62 -20.21
N ASP A 449 11.35 11.97 -20.86
CA ASP A 449 12.69 11.47 -20.49
C ASP A 449 13.28 12.03 -19.18
N ASN A 450 12.56 12.90 -18.47
CA ASN A 450 13.09 13.57 -17.26
C ASN A 450 12.14 13.53 -16.06
N GLN A 451 11.08 12.71 -16.12
CA GLN A 451 10.10 12.58 -15.04
C GLN A 451 10.29 11.20 -14.38
N GLY A 452 11.35 11.07 -13.58
CA GLY A 452 11.28 10.12 -12.47
C GLY A 452 10.08 10.49 -11.56
N PRO A 453 9.59 9.59 -10.71
CA PRO A 453 8.48 9.89 -9.81
C PRO A 453 8.71 11.25 -9.12
N ALA A 454 7.64 12.05 -8.95
CA ALA A 454 7.73 13.36 -8.28
C ALA A 454 8.38 13.26 -6.88
N TYR A 455 8.30 12.06 -6.30
CA TYR A 455 9.02 11.61 -5.12
C TYR A 455 10.44 11.16 -5.49
N GLU A 456 11.44 11.95 -5.07
CA GLU A 456 12.88 11.68 -5.26
C GLU A 456 13.50 10.85 -4.10
N GLY A 457 12.66 10.32 -3.23
CA GLY A 457 13.04 9.53 -2.06
C GLY A 457 13.03 8.02 -2.30
N GLY A 458 13.47 7.26 -1.29
CA GLY A 458 13.51 5.80 -1.32
C GLY A 458 14.86 5.25 -1.75
N TYR A 459 15.47 4.46 -0.87
CA TYR A 459 16.73 3.77 -1.11
C TYR A 459 16.51 2.26 -1.04
N TRP A 460 16.93 1.55 -2.08
CA TRP A 460 16.72 0.10 -2.22
C TRP A 460 18.01 -0.73 -2.08
N GLY A 461 19.12 -0.10 -1.69
CA GLY A 461 20.37 -0.80 -1.44
C GLY A 461 20.53 -1.25 0.02
N GLU A 462 21.66 -1.88 0.33
CA GLU A 462 21.88 -2.52 1.64
C GLU A 462 22.46 -1.57 2.72
N ILE A 463 22.86 -0.35 2.33
CA ILE A 463 23.50 0.60 3.25
C ILE A 463 22.47 1.22 4.19
N LYS A 464 22.69 1.03 5.50
CA LYS A 464 21.87 1.66 6.53
C LYS A 464 22.34 3.09 6.81
N PHE A 465 21.40 4.00 6.96
CA PHE A 465 21.67 5.38 7.35
C PHE A 465 22.10 5.45 8.82
N THR A 466 23.19 6.17 9.13
CA THR A 466 23.75 6.28 10.50
C THR A 466 24.14 7.73 10.85
N PRO A 467 24.34 8.07 12.14
CA PRO A 467 24.69 9.44 12.55
C PRO A 467 25.96 10.02 11.89
N THR A 468 26.92 9.18 11.50
CA THR A 468 28.13 9.56 10.77
C THR A 468 27.82 10.00 9.34
N LEU A 469 26.84 9.37 8.71
CA LEU A 469 26.39 9.75 7.36
C LEU A 469 25.49 11.00 7.38
N LEU A 470 24.86 11.32 8.53
CA LEU A 470 23.96 12.46 8.65
C LEU A 470 24.66 13.81 8.39
N PRO A 471 24.32 14.54 7.31
CA PRO A 471 24.95 15.80 6.96
C PRO A 471 24.77 16.91 8.01
N ALA A 472 25.75 17.82 8.11
CA ALA A 472 25.72 18.90 9.10
C ALA A 472 24.52 19.84 8.97
N PHE A 473 24.02 20.08 7.75
CA PHE A 473 22.87 20.96 7.54
C PHE A 473 21.55 20.37 8.06
N LEU A 474 21.43 19.03 8.08
CA LEU A 474 20.28 18.32 8.67
C LEU A 474 20.35 18.21 10.20
N LYS A 475 21.47 18.64 10.81
CA LYS A 475 21.67 18.70 12.26
C LYS A 475 21.38 20.10 12.85
N GLN A 476 20.96 21.06 12.02
CA GLN A 476 20.85 22.47 12.43
C GLN A 476 19.62 22.76 13.30
N ASP A 477 18.54 22.01 13.13
CA ASP A 477 17.33 22.08 13.94
C ASP A 477 17.06 20.74 14.63
N GLU A 478 16.36 20.79 15.78
CA GLU A 478 16.15 19.60 16.59
C GLU A 478 15.17 18.61 15.95
N LEU A 479 14.15 19.09 15.22
CA LEU A 479 13.16 18.21 14.59
C LEU A 479 13.82 17.32 13.54
N THR A 480 14.59 17.89 12.63
CA THR A 480 15.30 17.15 11.57
C THR A 480 16.29 16.16 12.17
N ASP A 481 17.12 16.61 13.11
CA ASP A 481 18.14 15.80 13.76
C ASP A 481 17.51 14.63 14.54
N TRP A 482 16.41 14.91 15.24
CA TRP A 482 15.68 13.89 15.98
C TRP A 482 15.00 12.89 15.07
N LEU A 483 14.30 13.30 14.00
CA LEU A 483 13.62 12.36 13.09
C LEU A 483 14.59 11.33 12.53
N TYR A 484 15.72 11.78 11.96
CA TYR A 484 16.74 10.86 11.45
C TYR A 484 17.29 9.97 12.55
N THR A 485 17.73 10.56 13.68
CA THR A 485 18.33 9.79 14.76
C THR A 485 17.34 8.77 15.31
N TYR A 486 16.08 9.13 15.49
CA TYR A 486 15.05 8.27 16.06
C TYR A 486 14.78 7.04 15.18
N GLN A 487 14.79 7.18 13.85
CA GLN A 487 14.62 6.08 12.91
C GLN A 487 15.88 5.20 12.74
N MET A 488 17.08 5.74 12.99
CA MET A 488 18.34 4.96 12.93
C MET A 488 18.42 3.86 13.99
N GLN A 489 19.13 2.77 13.71
CA GLN A 489 19.35 1.67 14.65
C GLN A 489 20.83 1.53 15.04
N GLY A 490 21.09 0.75 16.10
CA GLY A 490 22.43 0.33 16.50
C GLY A 490 23.15 1.27 17.49
N ALA A 491 24.35 0.84 17.89
CA ALA A 491 25.13 1.46 18.96
C ALA A 491 25.54 2.91 18.66
N GLU A 492 25.78 3.26 17.39
CA GLU A 492 26.14 4.62 16.99
C GLU A 492 24.99 5.60 17.25
N ALA A 493 23.77 5.23 16.84
CA ALA A 493 22.57 6.01 17.09
C ALA A 493 22.25 6.12 18.58
N TYR A 494 22.50 5.07 19.36
CA TYR A 494 22.40 5.11 20.82
C TYR A 494 23.36 6.14 21.44
N LEU A 495 24.65 6.09 21.09
CA LEU A 495 25.66 7.00 21.64
C LEU A 495 25.39 8.46 21.24
N TYR A 496 24.93 8.69 20.01
CA TYR A 496 24.54 10.00 19.55
C TYR A 496 23.33 10.54 20.34
N ALA A 497 22.26 9.74 20.49
CA ALA A 497 21.10 10.11 21.30
C ALA A 497 21.44 10.35 22.77
N LEU A 498 22.31 9.53 23.35
CA LEU A 498 22.83 9.71 24.71
C LEU A 498 23.60 11.04 24.84
N SER A 499 24.40 11.41 23.85
CA SER A 499 25.13 12.69 23.85
C SER A 499 24.17 13.89 23.80
N LYS A 500 23.10 13.79 23.00
CA LYS A 500 22.04 14.81 22.92
C LYS A 500 21.30 14.93 24.23
N TYR A 501 20.89 13.82 24.83
CA TYR A 501 20.27 13.82 26.15
C TYR A 501 21.17 14.44 27.22
N LYS A 502 22.48 14.15 27.21
CA LYS A 502 23.44 14.77 28.13
C LYS A 502 23.56 16.28 27.97
N ALA A 503 23.37 16.78 26.75
CA ALA A 503 23.47 18.20 26.43
C ALA A 503 22.16 18.96 26.73
N THR A 504 21.00 18.35 26.48
CA THR A 504 19.70 19.04 26.56
C THR A 504 18.89 18.69 27.80
N SER A 505 19.13 17.52 28.41
CA SER A 505 18.25 16.90 29.42
C SER A 505 16.78 16.77 28.97
N SER A 506 16.52 16.76 27.65
CA SER A 506 15.14 16.74 27.15
C SER A 506 14.56 15.33 27.15
N GLU A 507 13.25 15.25 27.42
CA GLU A 507 12.51 13.99 27.42
C GLU A 507 12.57 13.28 26.06
N LEU A 508 12.51 14.05 24.97
CA LEU A 508 12.62 13.55 23.60
C LEU A 508 13.90 12.73 23.39
N TRP A 509 15.05 13.25 23.84
CA TRP A 509 16.33 12.55 23.71
C TRP A 509 16.51 11.43 24.75
N LEU A 510 15.88 11.52 25.93
CA LEU A 510 15.80 10.41 26.88
C LEU A 510 15.06 9.21 26.27
N MET A 511 13.86 9.45 25.73
CA MET A 511 13.05 8.45 25.05
C MET A 511 13.82 7.81 23.89
N THR A 512 14.50 8.64 23.09
CA THR A 512 15.31 8.19 21.95
C THR A 512 16.50 7.34 22.37
N ALA A 513 17.19 7.70 23.45
CA ALA A 513 18.31 6.91 23.97
C ALA A 513 17.82 5.56 24.52
N LEU A 514 16.70 5.53 25.25
CA LEU A 514 16.11 4.30 25.79
C LEU A 514 15.60 3.35 24.70
N SER A 515 14.99 3.88 23.64
CA SER A 515 14.48 3.05 22.53
C SER A 515 15.59 2.28 21.81
N LYS A 516 16.81 2.85 21.79
CA LYS A 516 18.00 2.28 21.14
C LYS A 516 18.92 1.51 22.07
N ALA A 517 18.73 1.62 23.38
CA ALA A 517 19.62 1.01 24.35
C ALA A 517 19.50 -0.52 24.33
N GLU A 518 20.60 -1.21 24.53
CA GLU A 518 20.66 -2.65 24.76
C GLU A 518 21.09 -2.92 26.20
N LYS A 519 20.92 -4.14 26.70
CA LYS A 519 21.31 -4.53 28.08
C LYS A 519 22.73 -4.12 28.52
N SER A 520 23.67 -3.99 27.58
CA SER A 520 25.08 -3.64 27.81
C SER A 520 25.44 -2.21 27.41
N SER A 521 24.46 -1.38 27.06
CA SER A 521 24.69 0.04 26.77
C SER A 521 25.31 0.76 27.97
N THR A 522 26.28 1.65 27.68
CA THR A 522 26.93 2.49 28.70
C THR A 522 25.96 3.49 29.31
N GLU A 523 26.11 3.89 30.57
CA GLU A 523 25.29 4.95 31.20
C GLU A 523 23.79 4.59 31.41
N LEU A 524 23.39 3.33 31.26
CA LEU A 524 22.03 2.87 31.56
C LEU A 524 21.50 3.28 32.95
N PRO A 525 22.27 3.22 34.06
CA PRO A 525 21.77 3.65 35.37
C PRO A 525 21.27 5.10 35.37
N ARG A 526 21.96 6.00 34.65
CA ARG A 526 21.57 7.41 34.51
C ARG A 526 20.27 7.55 33.71
N LEU A 527 20.13 6.82 32.61
CA LEU A 527 18.91 6.86 31.79
C LEU A 527 17.70 6.28 32.54
N ILE A 528 17.89 5.17 33.27
CA ILE A 528 16.83 4.55 34.08
C ILE A 528 16.41 5.47 35.23
N GLN A 529 17.36 6.16 35.88
CA GLN A 529 17.03 7.15 36.90
C GLN A 529 16.15 8.26 36.31
N ALA A 530 16.55 8.83 35.17
CA ALA A 530 15.77 9.87 34.50
C ALA A 530 14.39 9.37 34.02
N ALA A 531 14.30 8.13 33.57
CA ALA A 531 13.03 7.49 33.23
C ALA A 531 12.07 7.44 34.43
N ASN A 532 12.59 7.12 35.62
CA ASN A 532 11.80 7.09 36.86
C ASN A 532 11.35 8.49 37.33
N GLU A 533 12.06 9.54 36.93
CA GLU A 533 11.73 10.94 37.22
C GLU A 533 10.76 11.55 36.19
N THR A 534 10.48 10.85 35.08
CA THR A 534 9.58 11.33 34.03
C THR A 534 8.13 11.31 34.49
N GLY A 535 7.41 12.41 34.27
CA GLY A 535 5.99 12.53 34.65
C GLY A 535 5.08 11.59 33.87
N ARG A 536 4.17 10.89 34.57
CA ARG A 536 3.23 9.93 33.96
C ARG A 536 2.26 10.55 32.96
N SER A 537 1.99 11.85 33.10
CA SER A 537 1.13 12.61 32.17
C SER A 537 1.84 13.02 30.89
N SER A 538 3.16 12.76 30.78
CA SER A 538 3.88 13.12 29.57
C SER A 538 3.49 12.23 28.40
N PRO A 539 3.26 12.78 27.19
CA PRO A 539 3.04 12.00 25.98
C PRO A 539 4.14 10.98 25.67
N GLY A 540 5.39 11.24 26.07
CA GLY A 540 6.52 10.32 25.87
C GLY A 540 6.64 9.19 26.91
N TYR A 541 5.89 9.28 28.02
CA TYR A 541 6.02 8.34 29.14
C TYR A 541 5.77 6.87 28.77
N PRO A 542 4.75 6.50 27.98
CA PRO A 542 4.53 5.07 27.67
C PRO A 542 5.70 4.45 26.90
N THR A 543 6.35 5.22 26.02
CA THR A 543 7.55 4.78 25.28
C THR A 543 8.75 4.60 26.21
N ILE A 544 8.97 5.57 27.11
CA ILE A 544 10.02 5.51 28.14
C ILE A 544 9.81 4.30 29.07
N ALA A 545 8.58 4.11 29.56
CA ALA A 545 8.22 3.00 30.43
C ALA A 545 8.42 1.64 29.74
N TYR A 546 7.97 1.51 28.49
CA TYR A 546 8.12 0.29 27.71
C TYR A 546 9.59 -0.11 27.54
N HIS A 547 10.43 0.81 27.04
CA HIS A 547 11.83 0.49 26.82
C HIS A 547 12.61 0.31 28.12
N THR A 548 12.25 1.03 29.20
CA THR A 548 12.83 0.79 30.53
C THR A 548 12.51 -0.61 31.03
N ALA A 549 11.25 -1.04 30.95
CA ALA A 549 10.85 -2.40 31.34
C ALA A 549 11.57 -3.47 30.48
N ARG A 550 11.66 -3.26 29.16
CA ARG A 550 12.41 -4.14 28.25
C ARG A 550 13.88 -4.29 28.69
N ILE A 551 14.58 -3.19 28.93
CA ILE A 551 15.99 -3.21 29.34
C ILE A 551 16.15 -3.92 30.69
N LEU A 552 15.27 -3.65 31.66
CA LEU A 552 15.30 -4.32 32.97
C LEU A 552 15.11 -5.83 32.86
N LEU A 553 14.19 -6.29 32.00
CA LEU A 553 14.03 -7.72 31.70
C LEU A 553 15.31 -8.32 31.10
N GLU A 554 15.94 -7.64 30.14
CA GLU A 554 17.19 -8.10 29.54
C GLU A 554 18.39 -8.10 30.53
N GLN A 555 18.33 -7.26 31.58
CA GLN A 555 19.27 -7.24 32.71
C GLN A 555 18.92 -8.24 33.82
N ASN A 556 17.90 -9.08 33.65
CA ASN A 556 17.37 -10.00 34.67
C ASN A 556 16.82 -9.30 35.95
N LYS A 557 16.48 -8.02 35.88
CA LYS A 557 15.85 -7.26 36.97
C LYS A 557 14.32 -7.42 36.92
N GLN A 558 13.88 -8.65 37.12
CA GLN A 558 12.48 -9.07 36.92
C GLN A 558 11.49 -8.30 37.80
N ALA A 559 11.82 -8.06 39.08
CA ALA A 559 10.92 -7.37 40.01
C ALA A 559 10.63 -5.92 39.58
N ASP A 560 11.67 -5.17 39.23
CA ASP A 560 11.56 -3.78 38.79
C ASP A 560 10.79 -3.69 37.46
N ALA A 561 11.07 -4.59 36.51
CA ALA A 561 10.35 -4.65 35.25
C ALA A 561 8.86 -4.97 35.45
N ARG A 562 8.53 -5.98 36.28
CA ARG A 562 7.14 -6.37 36.59
C ARG A 562 6.35 -5.21 37.18
N LYS A 563 6.98 -4.40 38.04
CA LYS A 563 6.35 -3.20 38.61
C LYS A 563 5.90 -2.24 37.51
N ILE A 564 6.81 -1.84 36.62
CA ILE A 564 6.49 -0.93 35.51
C ILE A 564 5.42 -1.53 34.59
N ILE A 565 5.55 -2.81 34.22
CA ILE A 565 4.60 -3.49 33.33
C ILE A 565 3.19 -3.51 33.94
N ASN A 566 3.07 -3.90 35.21
CA ASN A 566 1.76 -3.96 35.87
C ASN A 566 1.12 -2.58 35.99
N GLU A 567 1.88 -1.56 36.38
CA GLU A 567 1.37 -0.18 36.46
C GLU A 567 0.86 0.33 35.10
N MET A 568 1.55 0.01 34.00
CA MET A 568 1.08 0.37 32.66
C MET A 568 -0.17 -0.43 32.24
N LEU A 569 -0.26 -1.70 32.61
CA LEU A 569 -1.46 -2.51 32.33
C LEU A 569 -2.68 -2.08 33.16
N GLU A 570 -2.46 -1.58 34.38
CA GLU A 570 -3.50 -1.01 35.26
C GLU A 570 -4.06 0.32 34.76
N THR A 571 -3.35 0.99 33.84
CA THR A 571 -3.80 2.26 33.23
C THR A 571 -5.02 2.07 32.31
N GLY A 572 -5.29 0.84 31.87
CA GLY A 572 -6.49 0.48 31.12
C GLY A 572 -6.62 1.21 29.79
N ASP A 573 -7.80 1.77 29.52
CA ASP A 573 -8.15 2.41 28.24
C ASP A 573 -7.52 3.81 28.05
N GLN A 574 -6.68 4.27 28.99
CA GLN A 574 -5.94 5.52 28.84
C GLN A 574 -4.73 5.39 27.89
N ILE A 575 -4.27 4.16 27.64
CA ILE A 575 -3.24 3.87 26.62
C ILE A 575 -3.87 3.16 25.41
N PRO A 576 -3.33 3.39 24.21
CA PRO A 576 -3.69 2.66 23.00
C PRO A 576 -3.70 1.13 23.18
N ILE A 577 -4.59 0.43 22.47
CA ILE A 577 -4.73 -1.03 22.53
C ILE A 577 -3.41 -1.72 22.12
N SER A 578 -2.78 -1.25 21.04
CA SER A 578 -1.47 -1.70 20.56
C SER A 578 -0.37 -1.53 21.61
N ALA A 579 -0.37 -0.41 22.35
CA ALA A 579 0.57 -0.18 23.45
C ALA A 579 0.31 -1.17 24.61
N ARG A 580 -0.95 -1.39 24.98
CA ARG A 580 -1.33 -2.38 26.00
C ARG A 580 -0.89 -3.79 25.59
N ASN A 581 -1.11 -4.18 24.34
CA ASN A 581 -0.67 -5.46 23.79
C ASN A 581 0.87 -5.62 23.85
N SER A 582 1.61 -4.55 23.55
CA SER A 582 3.07 -4.51 23.70
C SER A 582 3.52 -4.77 25.15
N PHE A 583 2.86 -4.17 26.15
CA PHE A 583 3.14 -4.44 27.57
C PHE A 583 2.76 -5.87 27.98
N LEU A 584 1.67 -6.42 27.44
CA LEU A 584 1.33 -7.84 27.65
C LEU A 584 2.42 -8.76 27.06
N GLY A 585 3.02 -8.39 25.93
CA GLY A 585 4.19 -9.08 25.37
C GLY A 585 5.40 -9.08 26.31
N LEU A 586 5.64 -8.00 27.05
CA LEU A 586 6.67 -7.98 28.11
C LEU A 586 6.24 -8.81 29.32
N LYS A 587 4.97 -8.74 29.73
CA LYS A 587 4.40 -9.51 30.84
C LYS A 587 4.60 -11.01 30.64
N LEU A 588 4.34 -11.50 29.42
CA LEU A 588 4.52 -12.91 29.04
C LEU A 588 5.92 -13.46 29.28
N LYS A 589 6.96 -12.63 29.19
CA LYS A 589 8.35 -13.05 29.47
C LYS A 589 8.59 -13.38 30.93
N THR A 590 7.62 -13.08 31.80
CA THR A 590 7.74 -13.17 33.25
C THR A 590 6.72 -14.10 33.90
N VAL A 591 5.83 -14.75 33.13
CA VAL A 591 4.78 -15.62 33.70
C VAL A 591 5.38 -16.91 34.24
N GLU A 592 4.81 -17.40 35.34
CA GLU A 592 5.33 -18.56 36.08
C GLU A 592 4.40 -19.77 36.03
N SER A 593 3.19 -19.63 35.47
CA SER A 593 2.21 -20.71 35.35
C SER A 593 1.51 -20.73 33.99
N MET A 594 0.90 -21.86 33.67
CA MET A 594 0.09 -22.02 32.45
C MET A 594 -1.12 -21.08 32.46
N ASP A 595 -1.81 -20.92 33.59
CA ASP A 595 -3.01 -20.07 33.67
C ASP A 595 -2.66 -18.58 33.51
N GLU A 596 -1.52 -18.14 34.07
CA GLU A 596 -0.99 -16.80 33.79
C GLU A 596 -0.63 -16.64 32.32
N TYR A 597 0.03 -17.64 31.71
CA TYR A 597 0.37 -17.61 30.30
C TYR A 597 -0.87 -17.46 29.42
N LEU A 598 -1.94 -18.22 29.69
CA LEU A 598 -3.21 -18.09 28.95
C LEU A 598 -3.85 -16.73 29.16
N THR A 599 -3.90 -16.24 30.40
CA THR A 599 -4.49 -14.93 30.72
C THR A 599 -3.76 -13.79 30.02
N TYR A 600 -2.42 -13.78 30.05
CA TYR A 600 -1.62 -12.68 29.55
C TYR A 600 -1.17 -12.84 28.10
N SER A 601 -1.46 -13.97 27.43
CA SER A 601 -1.19 -14.15 25.99
C SER A 601 -2.36 -13.74 25.11
N LEU A 602 -3.54 -13.62 25.68
CA LEU A 602 -4.69 -13.02 25.02
C LEU A 602 -4.43 -11.54 24.68
N ARG A 603 -4.78 -11.14 23.47
CA ARG A 603 -4.66 -9.78 22.92
C ARG A 603 -6.02 -9.30 22.46
N LYS A 604 -6.25 -7.99 22.57
CA LYS A 604 -7.39 -7.36 21.90
C LYS A 604 -6.88 -6.82 20.56
N PRO A 605 -7.49 -7.15 19.41
CA PRO A 605 -7.12 -6.48 18.17
C PRO A 605 -7.46 -4.98 18.31
N PHE A 606 -6.58 -4.10 17.83
CA PHE A 606 -6.89 -2.67 17.74
C PHE A 606 -7.72 -2.35 16.49
N GLY A 607 -7.62 -3.19 15.47
CA GLY A 607 -8.36 -3.09 14.22
C GLY A 607 -8.25 -4.39 13.42
N PHE A 608 -8.86 -4.39 12.24
CA PHE A 608 -8.87 -5.49 11.29
C PHE A 608 -8.50 -4.95 9.91
N ASP A 609 -7.64 -5.68 9.22
CA ASP A 609 -7.26 -5.42 7.83
C ASP A 609 -8.16 -6.26 6.91
N PHE A 610 -8.67 -5.63 5.85
CA PHE A 610 -9.37 -6.27 4.76
C PHE A 610 -8.92 -5.61 3.44
N ASP A 611 -8.10 -6.32 2.67
CA ASP A 611 -7.53 -5.86 1.39
C ASP A 611 -6.76 -4.52 1.49
N GLY A 612 -6.11 -4.26 2.63
CA GLY A 612 -5.34 -3.05 2.89
C GLY A 612 -6.12 -1.95 3.62
N ASP A 613 -7.46 -2.07 3.71
CA ASP A 613 -8.28 -1.17 4.51
C ASP A 613 -8.29 -1.61 5.98
N VAL A 614 -7.84 -0.73 6.87
CA VAL A 614 -7.76 -1.00 8.31
C VAL A 614 -8.88 -0.30 9.07
N GLY A 615 -9.75 -1.07 9.74
CA GLY A 615 -10.87 -0.54 10.53
C GLY A 615 -11.48 -1.55 11.50
N SER A 616 -12.64 -1.24 12.05
CA SER A 616 -13.46 -2.25 12.73
C SER A 616 -14.18 -3.14 11.71
N VAL A 617 -14.71 -4.29 12.13
CA VAL A 617 -15.54 -5.13 11.24
C VAL A 617 -16.82 -4.38 10.83
N ASP A 618 -17.36 -3.54 11.72
CA ASP A 618 -18.48 -2.65 11.39
C ASP A 618 -18.11 -1.62 10.30
N ASP A 619 -16.87 -1.09 10.30
CA ASP A 619 -16.39 -0.18 9.24
C ASP A 619 -16.27 -0.94 7.90
N ILE A 620 -15.74 -2.16 7.92
CA ILE A 620 -15.66 -3.03 6.73
C ILE A 620 -17.06 -3.30 6.18
N ILE A 621 -18.04 -3.66 7.03
CA ILE A 621 -19.43 -3.84 6.63
C ILE A 621 -20.00 -2.56 6.00
N ALA A 622 -19.73 -1.40 6.59
CA ALA A 622 -20.20 -0.12 6.07
C ALA A 622 -19.61 0.21 4.69
N GLU A 623 -18.32 -0.06 4.46
CA GLU A 623 -17.68 0.10 3.15
C GLU A 623 -18.26 -0.88 2.12
N GLN A 624 -18.43 -2.15 2.48
CA GLN A 624 -19.02 -3.16 1.60
C GLN A 624 -20.44 -2.79 1.14
N LYS A 625 -21.25 -2.20 2.02
CA LYS A 625 -22.59 -1.71 1.65
C LYS A 625 -22.59 -0.58 0.61
N LYS A 626 -21.49 0.14 0.42
CA LYS A 626 -21.38 1.20 -0.60
C LYS A 626 -21.30 0.65 -2.03
N TRP A 627 -20.94 -0.62 -2.20
CA TRP A 627 -20.85 -1.30 -3.49
C TRP A 627 -22.22 -1.73 -4.05
N TYR A 628 -23.32 -1.32 -3.43
CA TYR A 628 -24.66 -1.55 -3.97
C TYR A 628 -24.81 -0.93 -5.37
N ASP A 629 -25.18 -1.78 -6.33
CA ASP A 629 -25.49 -1.37 -7.69
C ASP A 629 -26.86 -1.95 -8.12
N PRO A 630 -27.85 -1.12 -8.46
CA PRO A 630 -29.16 -1.60 -8.89
C PRO A 630 -29.14 -2.44 -10.18
N GLU A 631 -28.08 -2.35 -11.01
CA GLU A 631 -27.92 -3.18 -12.22
C GLU A 631 -27.60 -4.64 -11.86
N TYR A 632 -26.74 -4.84 -10.86
CA TYR A 632 -26.28 -6.15 -10.42
C TYR A 632 -27.14 -6.72 -9.27
N ASN A 633 -27.68 -5.88 -8.39
CA ASN A 633 -28.43 -6.29 -7.19
C ASN A 633 -29.96 -6.13 -7.39
N LYS A 634 -30.53 -7.02 -8.21
CA LYS A 634 -31.95 -6.97 -8.62
C LYS A 634 -32.97 -7.14 -7.50
N GLU A 635 -32.57 -7.70 -6.36
CA GLU A 635 -33.43 -7.91 -5.19
C GLU A 635 -33.64 -6.63 -4.36
N GLY A 636 -32.91 -5.56 -4.70
CA GLY A 636 -33.01 -4.25 -4.04
C GLY A 636 -31.96 -4.05 -2.94
N ARG A 637 -31.85 -2.79 -2.49
CA ARG A 637 -30.82 -2.36 -1.54
C ARG A 637 -30.90 -3.05 -0.19
N GLU A 638 -32.11 -3.25 0.35
CA GLU A 638 -32.31 -3.88 1.65
C GLU A 638 -31.84 -5.35 1.66
N ALA A 639 -32.12 -6.09 0.59
CA ALA A 639 -31.67 -7.48 0.44
C ALA A 639 -30.14 -7.55 0.37
N TYR A 640 -29.52 -6.66 -0.42
CA TYR A 640 -28.06 -6.58 -0.54
C TYR A 640 -27.38 -6.21 0.78
N GLU A 641 -27.85 -5.17 1.48
CA GLU A 641 -27.25 -4.76 2.76
C GLU A 641 -27.38 -5.87 3.81
N LYS A 642 -28.47 -6.63 3.80
CA LYS A 642 -28.65 -7.80 4.67
C LYS A 642 -27.71 -8.95 4.29
N GLU A 643 -27.52 -9.22 3.00
CA GLU A 643 -26.55 -10.23 2.53
C GLU A 643 -25.13 -9.88 3.02
N VAL A 644 -24.73 -8.62 2.93
CA VAL A 644 -23.44 -8.14 3.46
C VAL A 644 -23.36 -8.35 4.98
N GLU A 645 -24.40 -8.00 5.74
CA GLU A 645 -24.42 -8.23 7.19
C GLU A 645 -24.33 -9.71 7.57
N ASP A 646 -25.06 -10.56 6.85
CA ASP A 646 -25.06 -12.01 7.08
C ASP A 646 -23.68 -12.62 6.73
N ARG A 647 -23.01 -12.11 5.69
CA ARG A 647 -21.66 -12.53 5.28
C ARG A 647 -20.61 -12.31 6.36
N TYR A 648 -20.62 -11.16 7.03
CA TYR A 648 -19.61 -10.78 8.04
C TYR A 648 -20.03 -11.05 9.49
N LYS A 649 -21.14 -11.79 9.68
CA LYS A 649 -21.73 -12.00 11.01
C LYS A 649 -20.79 -12.72 11.98
N SER A 650 -19.97 -13.65 11.48
CA SER A 650 -19.04 -14.45 12.28
C SER A 650 -17.83 -13.60 12.73
N GLU A 651 -17.25 -12.84 11.82
CA GLU A 651 -16.12 -11.94 12.02
C GLU A 651 -16.49 -10.82 12.99
N ARG A 652 -17.72 -10.30 12.88
CA ARG A 652 -18.25 -9.28 13.79
C ARG A 652 -18.25 -9.72 15.26
N LEU A 653 -18.41 -11.02 15.54
CA LEU A 653 -18.32 -11.54 16.92
C LEU A 653 -16.92 -11.39 17.52
N TRP A 654 -15.89 -11.31 16.69
CA TRP A 654 -14.49 -11.19 17.11
C TRP A 654 -14.04 -9.76 17.37
N GLN A 655 -14.80 -8.76 16.91
CA GLN A 655 -14.46 -7.33 17.05
C GLN A 655 -14.16 -6.91 18.49
N SER A 656 -14.84 -7.50 19.47
CA SER A 656 -14.64 -7.21 20.90
C SER A 656 -14.00 -8.34 21.69
N ARG A 657 -13.64 -9.46 21.06
CA ARG A 657 -13.08 -10.63 21.74
C ARG A 657 -11.57 -10.51 21.85
N MET A 658 -11.05 -11.12 22.91
CA MET A 658 -9.63 -11.35 23.01
C MET A 658 -9.27 -12.61 22.20
N MET A 659 -8.06 -12.66 21.65
CA MET A 659 -7.60 -13.78 20.84
C MET A 659 -6.09 -13.95 20.99
N PHE A 660 -5.54 -15.06 20.50
CA PHE A 660 -4.11 -15.28 20.49
C PHE A 660 -3.51 -14.68 19.21
N ASP A 661 -2.40 -13.96 19.37
CA ASP A 661 -1.58 -13.50 18.24
C ASP A 661 -0.79 -14.67 17.62
N SER A 662 -0.23 -14.43 16.44
CA SER A 662 0.54 -15.44 15.68
C SER A 662 1.71 -16.00 16.50
N ASP A 663 2.43 -15.14 17.24
CA ASP A 663 3.53 -15.55 18.11
C ASP A 663 3.10 -16.51 19.23
N THR A 664 1.94 -16.27 19.83
CA THR A 664 1.38 -17.15 20.87
C THR A 664 0.95 -18.49 20.28
N ILE A 665 0.28 -18.47 19.14
CA ILE A 665 -0.14 -19.69 18.43
C ILE A 665 1.06 -20.52 18.00
N GLU A 666 2.09 -19.88 17.44
CA GLU A 666 3.35 -20.52 17.10
C GLU A 666 4.00 -21.14 18.35
N SER A 667 3.96 -20.46 19.49
CA SER A 667 4.46 -21.01 20.76
C SER A 667 3.71 -22.29 21.16
N PHE A 668 2.39 -22.33 21.03
CA PHE A 668 1.63 -23.57 21.28
C PHE A 668 1.99 -24.67 20.28
N ASN A 669 2.07 -24.34 18.99
CA ASN A 669 2.37 -25.33 17.95
C ASN A 669 3.80 -25.89 18.04
N GLN A 670 4.77 -25.08 18.48
CA GLN A 670 6.19 -25.46 18.56
C GLN A 670 6.58 -26.10 19.90
N LEU A 671 6.03 -25.61 21.01
CA LEU A 671 6.57 -25.91 22.35
C LEU A 671 5.66 -26.78 23.21
N PHE A 672 4.38 -26.92 22.88
CA PHE A 672 3.40 -27.64 23.70
C PHE A 672 3.14 -29.02 23.10
N PRO A 673 3.43 -30.12 23.84
CA PRO A 673 3.02 -31.44 23.43
C PRO A 673 1.49 -31.58 23.51
N THR A 674 0.92 -32.56 22.81
CA THR A 674 -0.53 -32.83 22.79
C THR A 674 -1.10 -32.97 24.20
N ALA A 675 -0.36 -33.62 25.12
CA ALA A 675 -0.75 -33.72 26.53
C ALA A 675 -0.88 -32.36 27.23
N MET A 676 -0.03 -31.37 26.92
CA MET A 676 -0.15 -30.03 27.48
C MET A 676 -1.28 -29.22 26.83
N LEU A 677 -1.56 -29.42 25.54
CA LEU A 677 -2.72 -28.79 24.91
C LEU A 677 -4.03 -29.26 25.54
N ILE A 678 -4.12 -30.52 25.99
CA ILE A 678 -5.27 -31.02 26.77
C ILE A 678 -5.39 -30.29 28.12
N GLU A 679 -4.27 -29.96 28.78
CA GLU A 679 -4.32 -29.20 30.03
C GLU A 679 -4.70 -27.73 29.78
N VAL A 680 -4.25 -27.14 28.68
CA VAL A 680 -4.69 -25.81 28.23
C VAL A 680 -6.20 -25.81 27.95
N GLU A 681 -6.69 -26.81 27.21
CA GLU A 681 -8.10 -26.96 26.87
C GLU A 681 -8.99 -27.05 28.12
N LYS A 682 -8.52 -27.64 29.23
CA LYS A 682 -9.28 -27.73 30.48
C LYS A 682 -9.16 -26.50 31.38
N SER A 683 -8.18 -25.62 31.14
CA SER A 683 -7.92 -24.51 32.04
C SER A 683 -9.12 -23.56 32.08
N PRO A 684 -9.54 -23.09 33.27
CA PRO A 684 -10.54 -22.03 33.38
C PRO A 684 -10.04 -20.69 32.83
N ALA A 685 -8.73 -20.51 32.64
CA ALA A 685 -8.15 -19.31 32.06
C ALA A 685 -8.32 -19.23 30.53
N LEU A 686 -8.65 -20.34 29.86
CA LEU A 686 -8.96 -20.35 28.42
C LEU A 686 -10.44 -19.93 28.21
N PRO A 687 -10.72 -18.85 27.46
CA PRO A 687 -12.10 -18.47 27.13
C PRO A 687 -12.86 -19.58 26.38
N GLU A 688 -14.14 -19.78 26.69
CA GLU A 688 -14.96 -20.86 26.11
C GLU A 688 -14.97 -20.83 24.58
N TYR A 689 -15.04 -19.64 23.97
CA TYR A 689 -15.06 -19.46 22.53
C TYR A 689 -13.74 -19.80 21.81
N LEU A 690 -12.67 -20.09 22.54
CA LEU A 690 -11.40 -20.56 21.98
C LEU A 690 -11.19 -22.08 22.14
N ARG A 691 -11.98 -22.75 22.99
CA ARG A 691 -11.77 -24.17 23.33
C ARG A 691 -11.92 -25.09 22.13
N GLU A 692 -12.87 -24.79 21.24
CA GLU A 692 -13.13 -25.58 20.04
C GLU A 692 -11.86 -25.81 19.20
N ARG A 693 -11.05 -24.76 18.99
CA ARG A 693 -9.81 -24.85 18.21
C ARG A 693 -8.80 -25.83 18.83
N PHE A 694 -8.72 -25.85 20.16
CA PHE A 694 -7.86 -26.79 20.88
C PHE A 694 -8.39 -28.21 20.76
N VAL A 695 -9.68 -28.43 20.99
CA VAL A 695 -10.30 -29.75 20.86
C VAL A 695 -10.09 -30.31 19.46
N MET A 696 -10.29 -29.50 18.43
CA MET A 696 -10.07 -29.88 17.03
C MET A 696 -8.61 -30.25 16.77
N SER A 697 -7.66 -29.38 17.13
CA SER A 697 -6.22 -29.65 16.96
C SER A 697 -5.78 -30.92 17.71
N ILE A 698 -6.21 -31.10 18.96
CA ILE A 698 -5.89 -32.28 19.77
C ILE A 698 -6.47 -33.55 19.14
N TRP A 699 -7.72 -33.50 18.65
CA TRP A 699 -8.38 -34.65 18.02
C TRP A 699 -7.64 -35.07 16.75
N VAL A 700 -7.28 -34.11 15.88
CA VAL A 700 -6.55 -34.41 14.63
C VAL A 700 -5.14 -34.90 14.92
N ARG A 701 -4.43 -34.30 15.90
CA ARG A 701 -3.14 -34.82 16.37
C ARG A 701 -3.25 -36.26 16.85
N ALA A 702 -4.27 -36.59 17.64
CA ALA A 702 -4.49 -37.96 18.13
C ALA A 702 -4.78 -38.94 16.98
N TYR A 703 -5.56 -38.53 15.98
CA TYR A 703 -5.82 -39.32 14.78
C TYR A 703 -4.55 -39.60 13.97
N LEU A 704 -3.75 -38.56 13.68
CA LEU A 704 -2.54 -38.66 12.88
C LEU A 704 -1.40 -39.39 13.61
N LEU A 705 -1.23 -39.14 14.91
CA LEU A 705 -0.20 -39.78 15.73
C LEU A 705 -0.59 -41.18 16.25
N LYS A 706 -1.78 -41.67 15.88
CA LYS A 706 -2.32 -42.98 16.28
C LYS A 706 -2.46 -43.14 17.80
N ASP A 707 -2.82 -42.08 18.51
CA ASP A 707 -3.16 -42.09 19.93
C ASP A 707 -4.65 -42.38 20.13
N ALA A 708 -5.00 -43.67 20.16
CA ALA A 708 -6.38 -44.11 20.30
C ALA A 708 -7.04 -43.66 21.62
N ALA A 709 -6.28 -43.52 22.70
CA ALA A 709 -6.81 -43.13 24.01
C ALA A 709 -7.26 -41.67 24.01
N THR A 710 -6.40 -40.78 23.49
CA THR A 710 -6.75 -39.36 23.33
C THR A 710 -7.86 -39.17 22.31
N LEU A 711 -7.83 -39.89 21.18
CA LEU A 711 -8.86 -39.81 20.14
C LEU A 711 -10.26 -40.17 20.70
N GLN A 712 -10.35 -41.26 21.48
CA GLN A 712 -11.59 -41.67 22.12
C GLN A 712 -12.08 -40.64 23.14
N LYS A 713 -11.16 -40.05 23.90
CA LYS A 713 -11.48 -39.05 24.93
C LYS A 713 -11.96 -37.72 24.33
N MET A 714 -11.36 -37.28 23.23
CA MET A 714 -11.66 -35.98 22.60
C MET A 714 -12.84 -36.02 21.64
N THR A 715 -13.28 -37.21 21.19
CA THR A 715 -14.41 -37.35 20.25
C THR A 715 -15.72 -36.75 20.80
N PRO A 716 -16.13 -37.00 22.06
CA PRO A 716 -17.31 -36.35 22.63
C PRO A 716 -17.19 -34.82 22.74
N GLU A 717 -15.99 -34.31 23.08
CA GLU A 717 -15.75 -32.87 23.15
C GLU A 717 -15.83 -32.23 21.76
N LEU A 718 -15.31 -32.90 20.73
CA LEU A 718 -15.42 -32.41 19.35
C LEU A 718 -16.88 -32.33 18.91
N ILE A 719 -17.69 -33.33 19.26
CA ILE A 719 -19.14 -33.35 18.99
C ILE A 719 -19.88 -32.25 19.77
N LYS A 720 -19.44 -31.92 20.99
CA LYS A 720 -20.03 -30.82 21.79
C LYS A 720 -19.98 -29.49 21.02
N TYR A 721 -18.86 -29.18 20.38
CA TYR A 721 -18.70 -27.94 19.61
C TYR A 721 -19.25 -28.04 18.18
N GLN A 722 -19.21 -29.24 17.58
CA GLN A 722 -19.68 -29.51 16.22
C GLN A 722 -20.69 -30.68 16.21
N PRO A 723 -21.97 -30.45 16.54
CA PRO A 723 -22.97 -31.51 16.66
C PRO A 723 -23.17 -32.34 15.39
N ASP A 724 -22.98 -31.72 14.21
CA ASP A 724 -23.08 -32.41 12.92
C ASP A 724 -22.03 -33.52 12.73
N PHE A 725 -20.99 -33.54 13.56
CA PHE A 725 -19.97 -34.59 13.55
C PHE A 725 -20.41 -35.87 14.28
N GLU A 726 -21.50 -35.85 15.06
CA GLU A 726 -21.94 -37.01 15.84
C GLU A 726 -22.24 -38.22 14.96
N ALA A 727 -23.10 -38.05 13.95
CA ALA A 727 -23.52 -39.14 13.08
C ALA A 727 -22.34 -39.81 12.32
N PRO A 728 -21.40 -39.09 11.69
CA PRO A 728 -20.25 -39.73 11.05
C PRO A 728 -19.26 -40.33 12.06
N LEU A 729 -19.00 -39.71 13.21
CA LEU A 729 -18.06 -40.25 14.22
C LEU A 729 -18.62 -41.46 14.97
N ALA A 730 -19.93 -41.52 15.19
CA ALA A 730 -20.60 -42.71 15.75
C ALA A 730 -20.45 -43.92 14.81
N LYS A 731 -20.56 -43.72 13.49
CA LYS A 731 -20.30 -44.78 12.49
C LYS A 731 -18.86 -45.28 12.55
N ALA A 732 -17.88 -44.37 12.71
CA ALA A 732 -16.49 -44.75 12.87
C ALA A 732 -16.25 -45.55 14.16
N SER A 733 -16.87 -45.13 15.27
CA SER A 733 -16.77 -45.80 16.58
C SER A 733 -17.42 -47.18 16.60
N ALA A 734 -18.49 -47.38 15.84
CA ALA A 734 -19.19 -48.66 15.72
C ALA A 734 -18.50 -49.68 14.77
N ALA A 735 -17.41 -49.30 14.10
CA ALA A 735 -16.72 -50.16 13.16
C ALA A 735 -16.09 -51.38 13.87
N LYS A 736 -16.36 -52.59 13.35
CA LYS A 736 -15.94 -53.86 13.97
C LYS A 736 -14.46 -54.20 13.77
N THR A 737 -13.80 -53.57 12.80
CA THR A 737 -12.39 -53.81 12.48
C THR A 737 -11.64 -52.49 12.47
N GLU A 738 -10.36 -52.54 12.81
CA GLU A 738 -9.48 -51.37 12.79
C GLU A 738 -9.41 -50.73 11.40
N ALA A 739 -9.36 -51.55 10.33
CA ALA A 739 -9.35 -51.06 8.95
C ALA A 739 -10.66 -50.33 8.58
N ALA A 740 -11.82 -50.81 9.03
CA ALA A 740 -13.10 -50.16 8.78
C ALA A 740 -13.22 -48.85 9.57
N ARG A 741 -12.69 -48.82 10.80
CA ARG A 741 -12.60 -47.61 11.63
C ARG A 741 -11.70 -46.57 10.98
N GLU A 742 -10.49 -46.95 10.56
CA GLU A 742 -9.53 -46.04 9.90
C GLU A 742 -10.12 -45.44 8.62
N SER A 743 -10.76 -46.26 7.78
CA SER A 743 -11.39 -45.77 6.54
C SER A 743 -12.57 -44.83 6.82
N ALA A 744 -13.31 -45.05 7.92
CA ALA A 744 -14.38 -44.14 8.34
C ALA A 744 -13.86 -42.82 8.90
N LEU A 745 -12.76 -42.84 9.67
CA LEU A 745 -12.12 -41.62 10.16
C LEU A 745 -11.46 -40.83 9.04
N LEU A 746 -10.76 -41.49 8.11
CA LEU A 746 -10.20 -40.85 6.91
C LEU A 746 -11.30 -40.17 6.09
N TYR A 747 -12.41 -40.87 5.85
CA TYR A 747 -13.55 -40.30 5.15
C TYR A 747 -14.16 -39.10 5.91
N PHE A 748 -14.22 -39.16 7.23
CA PHE A 748 -14.65 -38.03 8.05
C PHE A 748 -13.72 -36.82 7.90
N VAL A 749 -12.40 -37.01 7.93
CA VAL A 749 -11.43 -35.92 7.71
C VAL A 749 -11.59 -35.30 6.32
N LEU A 750 -11.76 -36.13 5.29
CA LEU A 750 -11.95 -35.66 3.92
C LEU A 750 -13.21 -34.81 3.72
N LYS A 751 -14.26 -35.09 4.49
CA LYS A 751 -15.54 -34.35 4.39
C LYS A 751 -15.54 -33.04 5.19
N ASN A 752 -14.50 -32.78 5.98
CA ASN A 752 -14.41 -31.64 6.87
C ASN A 752 -13.03 -30.98 6.76
N PRO A 753 -12.78 -30.19 5.69
CA PRO A 753 -11.55 -29.41 5.50
C PRO A 753 -11.21 -28.48 6.68
N ILE A 754 -12.16 -28.16 7.55
CA ILE A 754 -11.88 -27.41 8.77
C ILE A 754 -10.85 -28.11 9.70
N LEU A 755 -10.73 -29.44 9.64
CA LEU A 755 -9.89 -30.23 10.55
C LEU A 755 -8.39 -30.07 10.28
N THR A 756 -7.66 -29.59 11.29
CA THR A 756 -6.20 -29.34 11.25
C THR A 756 -5.51 -29.85 12.54
N PRO A 757 -4.26 -30.37 12.50
CA PRO A 757 -3.49 -30.66 13.70
C PRO A 757 -2.83 -29.42 14.30
N TYR A 758 -2.89 -28.26 13.65
CA TYR A 758 -2.27 -27.02 14.12
C TYR A 758 -3.32 -26.08 14.70
N LEU A 759 -2.95 -25.35 15.75
CA LEU A 759 -3.75 -24.22 16.19
C LEU A 759 -3.56 -23.07 15.19
N GLU A 760 -4.62 -22.32 14.96
CA GLU A 760 -4.64 -21.18 14.05
C GLU A 760 -4.78 -19.86 14.78
N ASP A 761 -4.11 -18.85 14.25
CA ASP A 761 -4.19 -17.48 14.69
C ASP A 761 -5.42 -16.76 14.11
N GLY A 762 -5.56 -15.50 14.52
CA GLY A 762 -6.65 -14.64 14.11
C GLY A 762 -8.05 -15.23 14.33
N LEU A 763 -8.90 -15.11 13.31
CA LEU A 763 -10.31 -15.51 13.35
C LEU A 763 -10.52 -17.04 13.28
N GLY A 764 -9.46 -17.79 12.94
CA GLY A 764 -9.52 -19.23 12.68
C GLY A 764 -10.36 -19.56 11.44
N LYS A 765 -10.45 -20.85 11.07
CA LYS A 765 -11.35 -21.29 10.00
C LYS A 765 -12.82 -21.06 10.34
N SER A 766 -13.56 -20.45 9.42
CA SER A 766 -14.99 -20.11 9.59
C SER A 766 -15.93 -20.81 8.62
N ASP A 767 -15.42 -21.43 7.55
CA ASP A 767 -16.21 -22.12 6.54
C ASP A 767 -15.82 -23.60 6.38
N ASN A 768 -16.76 -24.34 5.79
CA ASN A 768 -16.66 -25.77 5.49
C ASN A 768 -17.34 -26.02 4.13
N GLU A 769 -17.27 -25.04 3.22
CA GLU A 769 -17.99 -25.05 1.94
C GLU A 769 -17.42 -26.10 1.00
N GLN A 770 -18.05 -27.27 0.98
CA GLN A 770 -17.64 -28.36 0.09
C GLN A 770 -17.75 -27.96 -1.38
N GLY A 771 -16.61 -27.75 -2.04
CA GLY A 771 -16.51 -27.50 -3.49
C GLY A 771 -15.82 -26.20 -3.88
N GLN A 772 -15.59 -25.30 -2.92
CA GLN A 772 -14.63 -24.21 -3.04
C GLN A 772 -13.39 -24.63 -2.23
N TRP A 773 -12.22 -24.62 -2.84
CA TRP A 773 -10.98 -25.01 -2.17
C TRP A 773 -10.27 -23.76 -1.68
N ASP A 774 -10.20 -23.61 -0.36
CA ASP A 774 -9.55 -22.48 0.29
C ASP A 774 -8.09 -22.75 0.62
N SER A 775 -7.33 -21.66 0.80
CA SER A 775 -5.90 -21.70 1.10
C SER A 775 -5.56 -22.48 2.37
N ASN A 776 -6.48 -22.48 3.32
CA ASN A 776 -6.34 -23.07 4.64
C ASN A 776 -7.10 -24.40 4.79
N ASP A 777 -7.60 -25.03 3.72
CA ASP A 777 -8.25 -26.34 3.82
C ASP A 777 -7.28 -27.42 4.36
N TRP A 778 -7.73 -28.15 5.38
CA TRP A 778 -6.95 -29.07 6.22
C TRP A 778 -5.68 -28.45 6.83
N TRP A 779 -4.50 -28.78 6.33
CA TRP A 779 -3.25 -28.28 6.88
C TRP A 779 -2.12 -28.26 5.86
N CYS A 780 -1.23 -27.30 6.06
CA CYS A 780 0.08 -27.24 5.43
C CYS A 780 1.14 -27.83 6.36
N ALA A 781 2.15 -28.47 5.78
CA ALA A 781 3.35 -28.80 6.53
C ALA A 781 3.98 -27.49 7.02
N PRO A 782 4.34 -27.38 8.31
CA PRO A 782 4.87 -26.15 8.85
C PRO A 782 6.25 -25.87 8.25
N TYR A 783 6.42 -24.65 7.74
CA TYR A 783 7.70 -24.17 7.21
C TYR A 783 8.74 -24.01 8.32
N ASP A 784 9.97 -24.40 8.05
CA ASP A 784 11.11 -24.22 8.95
C ASP A 784 11.95 -22.97 8.56
N THR A 785 11.57 -22.26 7.50
CA THR A 785 12.13 -21.00 7.04
C THR A 785 11.09 -19.87 7.07
N THR A 786 11.56 -18.63 7.12
CA THR A 786 10.78 -17.40 6.94
C THR A 786 11.56 -16.49 6.00
N TYR A 787 10.87 -15.67 5.22
CA TYR A 787 11.55 -14.65 4.42
C TYR A 787 11.99 -13.51 5.34
N ASP A 788 13.25 -13.13 5.26
CA ASP A 788 13.79 -11.95 5.94
C ASP A 788 13.92 -10.83 4.91
N ASP A 789 13.03 -9.84 5.00
CA ASP A 789 13.03 -8.68 4.09
C ASP A 789 14.35 -7.91 4.14
N ALA A 790 15.03 -7.86 5.30
CA ALA A 790 16.26 -7.13 5.48
C ALA A 790 17.46 -7.77 4.79
N THR A 791 17.42 -9.10 4.57
CA THR A 791 18.45 -9.83 3.80
C THR A 791 17.92 -10.35 2.46
N SER A 792 16.66 -10.08 2.14
CA SER A 792 15.94 -10.56 0.97
C SER A 792 16.10 -12.08 0.72
N SER A 793 16.12 -12.87 1.80
CA SER A 793 16.44 -14.31 1.73
C SER A 793 15.61 -15.13 2.70
N GLU A 794 15.38 -16.41 2.38
CA GLU A 794 14.86 -17.36 3.36
C GLU A 794 15.87 -17.65 4.47
N VAL A 795 15.48 -17.40 5.71
CA VAL A 795 16.25 -17.70 6.92
C VAL A 795 15.51 -18.72 7.78
N PRO A 796 16.19 -19.49 8.64
CA PRO A 796 15.52 -20.38 9.58
C PRO A 796 14.51 -19.61 10.44
N LYS A 797 13.26 -20.10 10.52
CA LYS A 797 12.23 -19.48 11.34
C LYS A 797 12.68 -19.49 12.82
N PRO A 798 12.76 -18.34 13.50
CA PRO A 798 13.22 -18.29 14.88
C PRO A 798 12.23 -19.03 15.80
N LEU A 799 12.74 -19.96 16.61
CA LEU A 799 11.91 -20.68 17.56
C LEU A 799 11.45 -19.77 18.71
N PRO A 800 10.17 -19.85 19.12
CA PRO A 800 9.70 -19.12 20.29
C PRO A 800 10.49 -19.48 21.55
N LYS A 801 10.65 -18.51 22.46
CA LYS A 801 11.31 -18.74 23.74
C LYS A 801 10.45 -19.63 24.62
N ARG A 802 11.03 -20.72 25.14
CA ARG A 802 10.35 -21.63 26.08
C ARG A 802 9.85 -20.88 27.31
N PRO A 803 8.54 -20.89 27.61
CA PRO A 803 8.00 -20.36 28.85
C PRO A 803 8.62 -21.04 30.09
N PRO A 804 8.89 -20.32 31.19
CA PRO A 804 9.59 -20.88 32.35
C PRO A 804 8.92 -22.10 33.00
N PHE A 805 7.58 -22.19 32.92
CA PHE A 805 6.80 -23.30 33.49
C PHE A 805 6.85 -24.58 32.65
N LEU A 806 7.26 -24.52 31.38
CA LEU A 806 7.42 -25.72 30.56
C LEU A 806 8.77 -26.37 30.82
N THR A 807 8.75 -27.66 31.17
CA THR A 807 9.98 -28.44 31.36
C THR A 807 10.66 -28.75 30.03
N ALA A 808 11.97 -28.99 30.05
CA ALA A 808 12.72 -29.33 28.83
C ALA A 808 12.23 -30.65 28.21
N ALA A 809 11.80 -31.60 29.06
CA ALA A 809 11.21 -32.87 28.61
C ALA A 809 9.89 -32.66 27.86
N GLN A 810 9.00 -31.79 28.35
CA GLN A 810 7.75 -31.46 27.65
C GLN A 810 8.02 -30.83 26.29
N THR A 811 8.95 -29.87 26.19
CA THR A 811 9.33 -29.26 24.91
C THR A 811 9.96 -30.27 23.96
N GLN A 812 10.79 -31.21 24.46
CA GLN A 812 11.36 -32.27 23.63
C GLN A 812 10.29 -33.23 23.09
N THR A 813 9.28 -33.55 23.89
CA THR A 813 8.11 -34.32 23.44
C THR A 813 7.35 -33.56 22.35
N ALA A 814 7.10 -32.26 22.54
CA ALA A 814 6.44 -31.41 21.53
C ALA A 814 7.18 -31.43 20.19
N GLN A 815 8.50 -31.25 20.21
CA GLN A 815 9.34 -31.32 19.02
C GLN A 815 9.29 -32.68 18.33
N SER A 816 9.22 -33.77 19.11
CA SER A 816 9.14 -35.13 18.58
C SER A 816 7.78 -35.41 17.92
N GLU A 817 6.69 -34.94 18.53
CA GLU A 817 5.33 -35.00 17.95
C GLU A 817 5.24 -34.15 16.69
N ARG A 818 5.71 -32.89 16.74
CA ARG A 818 5.74 -31.98 15.58
C ARG A 818 6.54 -32.58 14.43
N LYS A 819 7.71 -33.15 14.70
CA LYS A 819 8.52 -33.80 13.66
C LYS A 819 7.72 -34.86 12.92
N LYS A 820 6.99 -35.73 13.65
CA LYS A 820 6.13 -36.75 13.03
C LYS A 820 5.04 -36.14 12.16
N LEU A 821 4.37 -35.08 12.64
CA LEU A 821 3.32 -34.39 11.89
C LEU A 821 3.87 -33.71 10.63
N ARG A 822 5.03 -33.07 10.72
CA ARG A 822 5.70 -32.44 9.58
C ARG A 822 6.18 -33.46 8.56
N ASP A 823 6.77 -34.57 9.02
CA ASP A 823 7.26 -35.64 8.14
C ASP A 823 6.11 -36.33 7.36
N MET A 824 4.84 -36.10 7.71
CA MET A 824 3.66 -36.52 6.91
C MET A 824 3.42 -35.64 5.68
N GLY A 825 3.96 -34.42 5.64
CA GLY A 825 3.76 -33.47 4.55
C GLY A 825 2.40 -32.77 4.56
N ASP A 826 2.09 -32.11 3.45
CA ASP A 826 0.85 -31.36 3.24
C ASP A 826 -0.37 -32.28 3.15
N ALA A 827 -1.51 -31.81 3.65
CA ALA A 827 -2.72 -32.61 3.72
C ALA A 827 -3.21 -33.12 2.35
N PRO A 828 -3.22 -32.33 1.25
CA PRO A 828 -3.75 -32.80 -0.03
C PRO A 828 -3.04 -34.07 -0.53
N LYS A 829 -1.71 -34.09 -0.46
CA LYS A 829 -0.89 -35.24 -0.84
C LYS A 829 -1.02 -36.40 0.13
N TYR A 830 -0.88 -36.13 1.43
CA TYR A 830 -0.97 -37.16 2.46
C TYR A 830 -2.32 -37.90 2.44
N LEU A 831 -3.43 -37.13 2.35
CA LEU A 831 -4.77 -37.69 2.31
C LEU A 831 -5.03 -38.44 1.00
N ALA A 832 -4.52 -37.95 -0.14
CA ALA A 832 -4.58 -38.68 -1.41
C ALA A 832 -3.93 -40.07 -1.29
N GLU A 833 -2.69 -40.14 -0.79
CA GLU A 833 -1.98 -41.41 -0.61
C GLU A 833 -2.79 -42.40 0.26
N ARG A 834 -3.36 -41.92 1.36
CA ARG A 834 -4.21 -42.73 2.25
C ARG A 834 -5.51 -43.19 1.57
N VAL A 835 -6.15 -42.35 0.76
CA VAL A 835 -7.34 -42.71 -0.02
C VAL A 835 -7.02 -43.77 -1.06
N MET A 836 -5.89 -43.66 -1.76
CA MET A 836 -5.50 -44.66 -2.75
C MET A 836 -5.18 -46.01 -2.12
N GLU A 837 -4.54 -46.02 -0.94
CA GLU A 837 -4.38 -47.25 -0.17
C GLU A 837 -5.72 -47.89 0.21
N TRP A 838 -6.68 -47.08 0.66
CA TRP A 838 -8.04 -47.54 0.96
C TRP A 838 -8.74 -48.09 -0.29
N ALA A 839 -8.66 -47.38 -1.41
CA ALA A 839 -9.25 -47.79 -2.69
C ALA A 839 -8.69 -49.13 -3.20
N LYS A 840 -7.39 -49.37 -3.01
CA LYS A 840 -6.73 -50.64 -3.38
C LYS A 840 -7.13 -51.79 -2.44
N LYS A 841 -7.23 -51.53 -1.13
CA LYS A 841 -7.56 -52.54 -0.10
C LYS A 841 -9.05 -52.89 -0.06
N SER A 842 -9.94 -51.93 -0.35
CA SER A 842 -11.39 -52.10 -0.24
C SER A 842 -12.13 -51.47 -1.43
N PRO A 843 -11.91 -51.97 -2.66
CA PRO A 843 -12.39 -51.33 -3.88
C PRO A 843 -13.92 -51.33 -4.02
N THR A 844 -14.64 -52.11 -3.22
CA THR A 844 -16.11 -52.18 -3.25
C THR A 844 -16.79 -51.30 -2.21
N ASP A 845 -16.02 -50.57 -1.38
CA ASP A 845 -16.57 -49.60 -0.43
C ASP A 845 -17.20 -48.44 -1.20
N LYS A 846 -18.49 -48.18 -0.94
CA LYS A 846 -19.29 -47.18 -1.69
C LYS A 846 -18.80 -45.74 -1.51
N ARG A 847 -17.98 -45.48 -0.49
CA ARG A 847 -17.43 -44.15 -0.19
C ARG A 847 -16.17 -43.82 -1.00
N VAL A 848 -15.46 -44.84 -1.51
CA VAL A 848 -14.19 -44.66 -2.22
C VAL A 848 -14.29 -43.73 -3.44
N PRO A 849 -15.32 -43.82 -4.31
CA PRO A 849 -15.41 -42.92 -5.46
C PRO A 849 -15.53 -41.44 -5.08
N GLU A 850 -16.24 -41.12 -4.00
CA GLU A 850 -16.34 -39.76 -3.47
C GLU A 850 -15.02 -39.30 -2.86
N ALA A 851 -14.38 -40.16 -2.06
CA ALA A 851 -13.09 -39.87 -1.44
C ALA A 851 -12.01 -39.57 -2.49
N LEU A 852 -11.97 -40.34 -3.59
CA LEU A 852 -11.09 -40.09 -4.73
C LEU A 852 -11.40 -38.73 -5.38
N PHE A 853 -12.67 -38.42 -5.60
CA PHE A 853 -13.09 -37.15 -6.19
C PHE A 853 -12.66 -35.94 -5.35
N ILE A 854 -12.80 -36.02 -4.02
CA ILE A 854 -12.36 -34.97 -3.09
C ILE A 854 -10.85 -34.73 -3.22
N VAL A 855 -10.02 -35.78 -3.14
CA VAL A 855 -8.55 -35.60 -3.22
C VAL A 855 -8.06 -35.21 -4.61
N ILE A 856 -8.79 -35.54 -5.68
CA ILE A 856 -8.52 -35.02 -7.04
C ILE A 856 -8.73 -33.51 -7.10
N GLY A 857 -9.79 -33.01 -6.45
CA GLY A 857 -10.05 -31.58 -6.30
C GLY A 857 -8.90 -30.88 -5.56
N ALA A 858 -8.54 -31.40 -4.39
CA ALA A 858 -7.49 -30.83 -3.53
C ALA A 858 -6.10 -30.77 -4.17
N ASN A 859 -5.81 -31.67 -5.11
CA ASN A 859 -4.51 -31.75 -5.79
C ASN A 859 -4.49 -31.05 -7.17
N GLY A 860 -5.53 -30.26 -7.51
CA GLY A 860 -5.54 -29.43 -8.72
C GLY A 860 -5.05 -28.00 -8.52
N TRP A 861 -5.12 -27.19 -9.58
CA TRP A 861 -4.77 -25.77 -9.53
C TRP A 861 -5.71 -24.97 -8.61
N THR A 862 -5.30 -24.79 -7.36
CA THR A 862 -5.85 -23.78 -6.47
C THR A 862 -4.73 -22.77 -6.27
N LYS A 863 -4.94 -21.52 -6.71
CA LYS A 863 -3.93 -20.44 -6.68
C LYS A 863 -3.42 -20.13 -5.25
N TYR A 864 -4.00 -20.77 -4.22
CA TYR A 864 -3.84 -20.38 -2.82
C TYR A 864 -3.66 -21.56 -1.82
N GLY A 865 -3.85 -22.83 -2.21
CA GLY A 865 -3.69 -23.99 -1.32
C GLY A 865 -2.26 -24.54 -1.27
N CYS A 866 -1.89 -25.19 -0.16
CA CYS A 866 -0.54 -25.76 0.02
C CYS A 866 -0.41 -27.21 -0.45
N GLY A 867 0.73 -27.53 -1.07
CA GLY A 867 1.17 -28.91 -1.32
C GLY A 867 0.32 -29.73 -2.28
N ASN A 868 -0.38 -29.08 -3.22
CA ASN A 868 -1.07 -29.75 -4.32
C ASN A 868 -0.06 -30.40 -5.28
N ASP A 869 -0.50 -31.45 -5.97
CA ASP A 869 0.34 -32.27 -6.85
C ASP A 869 -0.46 -32.70 -8.09
N GLU A 870 -0.26 -32.01 -9.22
CA GLU A 870 -1.00 -32.25 -10.47
C GLU A 870 -0.81 -33.68 -10.99
N ASP A 871 0.36 -34.30 -10.77
CA ASP A 871 0.60 -35.68 -11.17
C ASP A 871 -0.30 -36.65 -10.38
N ILE A 872 -0.49 -36.40 -9.08
CA ILE A 872 -1.43 -37.15 -8.23
C ILE A 872 -2.86 -36.96 -8.73
N ARG A 873 -3.26 -35.71 -9.05
CA ARG A 873 -4.60 -35.42 -9.59
C ARG A 873 -4.86 -36.23 -10.86
N GLU A 874 -3.95 -36.22 -11.82
CA GLU A 874 -4.10 -36.94 -13.08
C GLU A 874 -4.18 -38.47 -12.89
N GLU A 875 -3.28 -39.03 -12.07
CA GLU A 875 -3.26 -40.47 -11.78
C GLU A 875 -4.59 -40.90 -11.16
N TYR A 876 -5.12 -40.13 -10.22
CA TYR A 876 -6.29 -40.49 -9.43
C TYR A 876 -7.57 -40.28 -10.23
N ALA A 877 -7.63 -39.23 -11.05
CA ALA A 877 -8.69 -39.02 -12.03
C ALA A 877 -8.80 -40.21 -12.99
N LYS A 878 -7.65 -40.70 -13.50
CA LYS A 878 -7.60 -41.89 -14.35
C LYS A 878 -8.08 -43.14 -13.61
N TYR A 879 -7.65 -43.32 -12.35
CA TYR A 879 -8.07 -44.45 -11.52
C TYR A 879 -9.60 -44.43 -11.28
N LEU A 880 -10.16 -43.27 -10.91
CA LEU A 880 -11.60 -43.08 -10.68
C LEU A 880 -12.41 -43.43 -11.94
N LYS A 881 -12.04 -42.88 -13.10
CA LYS A 881 -12.71 -43.14 -14.39
C LYS A 881 -12.66 -44.62 -14.79
N THR A 882 -11.52 -45.27 -14.56
CA THR A 882 -11.31 -46.67 -14.96
C THR A 882 -12.02 -47.65 -14.01
N ARG A 883 -11.91 -47.44 -12.70
CA ARG A 883 -12.38 -48.40 -11.69
C ARG A 883 -13.86 -48.20 -11.35
N TYR A 884 -14.37 -46.97 -11.47
CA TYR A 884 -15.72 -46.57 -11.09
C TYR A 884 -16.43 -45.78 -12.21
N PRO A 885 -16.52 -46.31 -13.45
CA PRO A 885 -17.04 -45.56 -14.60
C PRO A 885 -18.50 -45.10 -14.44
N ASN A 886 -19.30 -45.83 -13.65
CA ASN A 886 -20.73 -45.55 -13.43
C ASN A 886 -21.02 -44.77 -12.13
N SER A 887 -19.99 -44.24 -11.47
CA SER A 887 -20.15 -43.44 -10.25
C SER A 887 -20.65 -42.02 -10.57
N PRO A 888 -21.56 -41.43 -9.78
CA PRO A 888 -21.93 -40.03 -9.95
C PRO A 888 -20.73 -39.07 -9.86
N TRP A 889 -19.72 -39.42 -9.06
CA TRP A 889 -18.49 -38.63 -8.92
C TRP A 889 -17.60 -38.66 -10.17
N THR A 890 -17.63 -39.75 -10.92
CA THR A 890 -16.96 -39.82 -12.23
C THR A 890 -17.65 -38.92 -13.24
N ALA A 891 -18.98 -38.87 -13.22
CA ALA A 891 -19.75 -37.96 -14.07
C ALA A 891 -19.45 -36.49 -13.74
N LYS A 892 -19.43 -36.14 -12.44
CA LYS A 892 -19.09 -34.78 -11.96
C LYS A 892 -17.68 -34.35 -12.37
N LEU A 893 -16.68 -35.23 -12.23
CA LEU A 893 -15.31 -34.94 -12.66
C LEU A 893 -15.22 -34.65 -14.17
N ILE A 894 -15.93 -35.43 -15.00
CA ILE A 894 -15.95 -35.23 -16.46
C ILE A 894 -16.63 -33.91 -16.84
N GLU A 895 -17.61 -33.46 -16.04
CA GLU A 895 -18.27 -32.17 -16.23
C GLU A 895 -17.33 -31.01 -15.89
N GLU A 896 -16.61 -31.08 -14.76
CA GLU A 896 -15.62 -30.07 -14.36
C GLU A 896 -14.49 -29.94 -15.39
N GLU A 897 -14.00 -31.05 -15.95
CA GLU A 897 -12.96 -31.05 -17.00
C GLU A 897 -13.43 -30.46 -18.35
N LYS A 898 -14.73 -30.30 -18.58
CA LYS A 898 -15.28 -29.69 -19.82
C LYS A 898 -15.52 -28.19 -19.68
N GLY A 899 -15.60 -27.69 -18.45
CA GLY A 899 -15.84 -26.28 -18.15
C GLY A 899 -14.56 -25.45 -17.96
N GLN A 900 -13.41 -26.13 -17.78
CA GLN A 900 -12.05 -25.58 -17.86
C GLN A 900 -11.58 -25.57 -19.32
#